data_AF-A0AAN6DGK5-F1
#
_entry.id   AF-A0AAN6DGK5-F1
#
_cell.length_a   1.000
_cell.length_b   1.000
_cell.length_c   1.000
_cell.angle_alpha   90.00
_cell.angle_beta   90.00
_cell.angle_gamma   90.00
#
_symmetry.space_group_name_H-M   'P 1'
#
loop_
_entity.id
_entity.type
_entity.pdbx_description
1 polymer ?
#
loop_
_entity_poly.entity_id
_entity_poly.type
_entity_poly.pdbx_seq_one_letter_code
_entity_poly.pdbx_strand_id
1 'polypeptide(L)'
;MLQALGLRGSAKIPEDQKVSRIITQALQYENALKAMDYFLDDRSSEGLKLLEDHDQSAITQLAYAVIQFIEATLGFEAATMKKANDALVLAENMSWKEKTFAEKHKIQTSAIYPPGTEWAVTYAEANLLSALLMLLSESMVDSAKALLKLRRAYHTLDEISKNMERNSVANELSNLSVNSGSSSTSTASSQRFADVPGLSSEQSVKDEDVIKRLEKLYKVRKARIDGEHIGNPPASESLRHNLGFKERQKGELSDTMGFTVEYGNSDVPTIDEFIHSGVNLCFGILQVVLSLIPPAIGRVLSVVGFKGSREHGLKMVWNAAKERNIHGGLGLLALLVFYDGPFQFTDVDFDLPSTVELKKMSSQSSHTLIATETVGRKAKVERKMELEKMASVGDGEPTLLHPGPKLVSVLLHARALFPNGNLWLLQESRMLASRGRLEEAVELMDSAHKSEMKQVDALLGYDRAMILAFMHKFDRAGREFLELVNINSYSHCLYTYFAGACYLECYRMCITGLNIESDVPDKVDFTKKDYYKEQADKLLKAAPSLIGKKKFQSKIPPFEKFIARKLKQIEKTQQATGLPFLDCVGTSLIHELVYFWNGYNRMTEEQLRLAIKLLGYSADSIKDKDLDLENPATHEPYSKISEACEEAMIRHTLQAISLRRLGKIEEGGKLLDSAVISNMTDTGKTDVNQKLLKLTENPWLYPTALYEKALFCWKQQGFDGLEESKNWLKKSQSYGGDDYELSTRVSMKTKAALDRLEDIRI
;
A
#
# COMPACT_ATOMS: atom_id res chain seq x y z
N MET A 1 -21.81 -40.24 44.17
CA MET A 1 -20.74 -40.48 43.17
C MET A 1 -20.36 -39.24 42.35
N LEU A 2 -21.30 -38.47 41.78
CA LEU A 2 -20.97 -37.24 41.00
C LEU A 2 -20.32 -36.10 41.81
N GLN A 3 -20.65 -35.96 43.10
CA GLN A 3 -20.02 -34.97 44.00
C GLN A 3 -18.62 -35.38 44.48
N ALA A 4 -18.28 -36.67 44.43
CA ALA A 4 -16.97 -37.20 44.84
C ALA A 4 -15.93 -37.18 43.69
N LEU A 5 -16.36 -36.87 42.46
CA LEU A 5 -15.53 -36.80 41.25
C LEU A 5 -15.08 -35.37 40.89
N GLY A 6 -15.24 -34.39 41.79
CA GLY A 6 -14.77 -33.02 41.56
C GLY A 6 -15.52 -32.22 40.50
N LEU A 7 -16.57 -32.78 39.90
CA LEU A 7 -17.45 -32.09 38.94
C LEU A 7 -18.46 -31.21 39.68
N ARG A 8 -17.98 -30.15 40.35
CA ARG A 8 -18.86 -29.01 40.67
C ARG A 8 -19.27 -28.39 39.35
N GLY A 9 -20.54 -28.53 38.97
CA GLY A 9 -21.13 -27.72 37.92
C GLY A 9 -20.83 -26.25 38.21
N SER A 10 -20.27 -25.55 37.23
CA SER A 10 -20.01 -24.11 37.34
C SER A 10 -21.25 -23.40 37.84
N ALA A 11 -21.15 -22.58 38.89
CA ALA A 11 -22.25 -21.76 39.34
C ALA A 11 -22.78 -20.93 38.15
N LYS A 12 -24.09 -20.98 37.89
CA LYS A 12 -24.70 -20.17 36.84
C LYS A 12 -24.63 -18.70 37.27
N ILE A 13 -24.05 -17.86 36.42
CA ILE A 13 -24.02 -16.41 36.64
C ILE A 13 -25.47 -15.89 36.49
N PRO A 14 -25.98 -15.09 37.45
CA PRO A 14 -27.28 -14.43 37.35
C PRO A 14 -27.39 -13.57 36.08
N GLU A 15 -28.60 -13.47 35.49
CA GLU A 15 -28.81 -12.73 34.23
C GLU A 15 -28.55 -11.22 34.35
N ASP A 16 -28.86 -10.61 35.48
CA ASP A 16 -28.52 -9.22 35.81
C ASP A 16 -27.01 -8.96 35.77
N GLN A 17 -26.21 -9.89 36.32
CA GLN A 17 -24.75 -9.80 36.27
C GLN A 17 -24.21 -9.99 34.85
N LYS A 18 -24.86 -10.81 34.01
CA LYS A 18 -24.49 -10.96 32.60
C LYS A 18 -24.78 -9.67 31.83
N VAL A 19 -25.97 -9.09 31.97
CA VAL A 19 -26.34 -7.82 31.32
C VAL A 19 -25.37 -6.71 31.73
N SER A 20 -25.09 -6.58 33.02
CA SER A 20 -24.12 -5.60 33.54
C SER A 20 -22.73 -5.79 32.93
N ARG A 21 -22.27 -7.05 32.76
CA ARG A 21 -20.99 -7.37 32.11
C ARG A 21 -21.00 -7.00 30.62
N ILE A 22 -22.06 -7.32 29.89
CA ILE A 22 -22.19 -7.00 28.45
C ILE A 22 -22.07 -5.48 28.24
N ILE A 23 -22.77 -4.68 29.05
CA ILE A 23 -22.71 -3.22 28.98
C ILE A 23 -21.30 -2.70 29.32
N THR A 24 -20.65 -3.25 30.35
CA THR A 24 -19.26 -2.89 30.68
C THR A 24 -18.33 -3.21 29.51
N GLN A 25 -18.47 -4.38 28.90
CA GLN A 25 -17.65 -4.79 27.77
C GLN A 25 -17.85 -3.84 26.59
N ALA A 26 -19.09 -3.55 26.18
CA ALA A 26 -19.36 -2.62 25.08
C ALA A 26 -18.78 -1.22 25.34
N LEU A 27 -18.86 -0.70 26.58
CA LEU A 27 -18.22 0.56 26.96
C LEU A 27 -16.69 0.50 26.89
N GLN A 28 -16.07 -0.63 27.24
CA GLN A 28 -14.62 -0.83 27.09
C GLN A 28 -14.20 -0.85 25.61
N TYR A 29 -15.02 -1.45 24.73
CA TYR A 29 -14.81 -1.37 23.28
C TYR A 29 -14.89 0.06 22.78
N GLU A 30 -15.93 0.82 23.14
CA GLU A 30 -16.05 2.23 22.74
C GLU A 30 -14.87 3.09 23.23
N ASN A 31 -14.40 2.87 24.46
CA ASN A 31 -13.21 3.56 24.97
C ASN A 31 -11.93 3.20 24.19
N ALA A 32 -11.75 1.91 23.87
CA ALA A 32 -10.62 1.45 23.06
C ALA A 32 -10.68 2.04 21.65
N LEU A 33 -11.85 2.07 21.00
CA LEU A 33 -12.05 2.67 19.68
C LEU A 33 -11.77 4.17 19.69
N LYS A 34 -12.23 4.90 20.72
CA LYS A 34 -11.91 6.33 20.91
C LYS A 34 -10.40 6.57 21.05
N ALA A 35 -9.69 5.72 21.78
CA ALA A 35 -8.23 5.82 21.89
C ALA A 35 -7.54 5.63 20.53
N MET A 36 -8.02 4.71 19.71
CA MET A 36 -7.50 4.52 18.35
C MET A 36 -7.82 5.69 17.41
N ASP A 37 -8.94 6.38 17.61
CA ASP A 37 -9.28 7.56 16.82
C ASP A 37 -8.39 8.77 17.15
N TYR A 38 -8.03 8.96 18.41
CA TYR A 38 -6.97 9.89 18.78
C TYR A 38 -5.64 9.55 18.09
N PHE A 39 -5.29 8.26 18.02
CA PHE A 39 -4.10 7.82 17.29
C PHE A 39 -4.17 8.15 15.79
N LEU A 40 -5.29 7.86 15.12
CA LEU A 40 -5.49 8.18 13.70
C LEU A 40 -5.52 9.69 13.40
N ASP A 41 -5.81 10.51 14.40
CA ASP A 41 -5.78 11.98 14.32
C ASP A 41 -4.44 12.58 14.79
N ASP A 42 -3.37 11.79 14.89
CA ASP A 42 -2.03 12.27 15.33
C ASP A 42 -2.00 12.85 16.76
N ARG A 43 -2.93 12.41 17.62
CA ARG A 43 -3.05 12.78 19.04
C ARG A 43 -2.85 11.56 19.94
N SER A 44 -1.83 10.77 19.62
CA SER A 44 -1.55 9.47 20.25
C SER A 44 -1.38 9.57 21.76
N SER A 45 -0.85 10.69 22.25
CA SER A 45 -0.68 10.96 23.69
C SER A 45 -2.02 11.01 24.44
N GLU A 46 -3.09 11.54 23.82
CA GLU A 46 -4.44 11.55 24.39
C GLU A 46 -5.05 10.14 24.38
N GLY A 47 -4.87 9.40 23.28
CA GLY A 47 -5.31 8.02 23.16
C GLY A 47 -4.66 7.10 24.20
N LEU A 48 -3.35 7.23 24.41
CA LEU A 48 -2.61 6.43 25.39
C LEU A 48 -3.03 6.73 26.84
N LYS A 49 -3.44 7.95 27.17
CA LYS A 49 -4.01 8.28 28.50
C LYS A 49 -5.31 7.54 28.76
N LEU A 50 -6.15 7.32 27.74
CA LEU A 50 -7.36 6.50 27.86
C LEU A 50 -7.05 5.01 28.09
N LEU A 51 -5.81 4.60 27.83
CA LEU A 51 -5.32 3.23 27.93
C LEU A 51 -4.29 3.08 29.06
N GLU A 52 -4.23 3.97 30.04
CA GLU A 52 -3.25 3.88 31.15
C GLU A 52 -3.41 2.55 31.92
N ASP A 53 -4.66 2.14 32.18
CA ASP A 53 -5.01 0.86 32.79
C ASP A 53 -5.30 -0.24 31.74
N HIS A 54 -4.56 -0.25 30.63
CA HIS A 54 -4.84 -1.13 29.49
C HIS A 54 -4.90 -2.62 29.86
N ASP A 55 -4.13 -3.05 30.86
CA ASP A 55 -3.99 -4.45 31.29
C ASP A 55 -5.18 -4.98 32.10
N GLN A 56 -6.19 -4.14 32.37
CA GLN A 56 -7.41 -4.52 33.09
C GLN A 56 -8.48 -5.15 32.19
N SER A 57 -8.42 -4.93 30.87
CA SER A 57 -9.35 -5.52 29.91
C SER A 57 -8.63 -6.00 28.65
N ALA A 58 -9.09 -7.13 28.10
CA ALA A 58 -8.48 -7.71 26.91
C ALA A 58 -8.55 -6.77 25.69
N ILE A 59 -9.62 -5.97 25.56
CA ILE A 59 -9.78 -5.06 24.42
C ILE A 59 -8.92 -3.79 24.53
N THR A 60 -8.78 -3.21 25.74
CA THR A 60 -7.89 -2.06 25.96
C THR A 60 -6.42 -2.48 25.83
N GLN A 61 -6.09 -3.69 26.29
CA GLN A 61 -4.77 -4.29 26.07
C GLN A 61 -4.49 -4.48 24.58
N LEU A 62 -5.47 -4.96 23.79
CA LEU A 62 -5.32 -5.08 22.34
C LEU A 62 -5.10 -3.71 21.71
N ALA A 63 -5.92 -2.69 22.01
CA ALA A 63 -5.78 -1.35 21.45
C ALA A 63 -4.38 -0.76 21.73
N TYR A 64 -3.91 -0.87 22.98
CA TYR A 64 -2.54 -0.47 23.33
C TYR A 64 -1.49 -1.25 22.50
N ALA A 65 -1.66 -2.58 22.39
CA ALA A 65 -0.76 -3.41 21.61
C ALA A 65 -0.75 -3.07 20.11
N VAL A 66 -1.89 -2.68 19.53
CA VAL A 66 -2.01 -2.23 18.14
C VAL A 66 -1.26 -0.91 17.93
N ILE A 67 -1.41 0.08 18.83
CA ILE A 67 -0.65 1.34 18.76
C ILE A 67 0.85 1.05 18.79
N GLN A 68 1.30 0.23 19.75
CA GLN A 68 2.70 -0.16 19.86
C GLN A 68 3.20 -0.93 18.62
N PHE A 69 2.36 -1.79 18.04
CA PHE A 69 2.66 -2.49 16.79
C PHE A 69 2.85 -1.52 15.62
N ILE A 70 1.98 -0.52 15.45
CA ILE A 70 2.09 0.45 14.36
C ILE A 70 3.35 1.31 14.55
N GLU A 71 3.62 1.81 15.75
CA GLU A 71 4.87 2.54 16.06
C GLU A 71 6.12 1.71 15.76
N ALA A 72 6.10 0.43 16.13
CA ALA A 72 7.21 -0.49 15.93
C ALA A 72 7.43 -0.84 14.45
N THR A 73 6.36 -1.11 13.70
CA THR A 73 6.45 -1.49 12.28
C THR A 73 6.79 -0.32 11.36
N LEU A 74 6.46 0.92 11.74
CA LEU A 74 6.90 2.10 11.00
C LEU A 74 8.36 2.46 11.30
N GLY A 75 8.87 2.18 12.50
CA GLY A 75 10.22 2.56 12.93
C GLY A 75 11.29 1.46 12.80
N PHE A 76 10.88 0.18 12.80
CA PHE A 76 11.75 -1.01 12.80
C PHE A 76 12.82 -1.02 13.91
N GLU A 77 12.58 -0.36 15.05
CA GLU A 77 13.51 -0.31 16.16
C GLU A 77 13.38 -1.57 17.04
N ALA A 78 14.48 -2.26 17.32
CA ALA A 78 14.43 -3.54 18.06
C ALA A 78 13.73 -3.45 19.43
N ALA A 79 13.90 -2.33 20.14
CA ALA A 79 13.26 -2.10 21.43
C ALA A 79 11.74 -1.94 21.32
N THR A 80 11.26 -1.17 20.32
CA THR A 80 9.83 -0.97 20.09
C THR A 80 9.18 -2.25 19.55
N MET A 81 9.87 -2.99 18.68
CA MET A 81 9.44 -4.31 18.18
C MET A 81 9.23 -5.31 19.32
N LYS A 82 10.16 -5.36 20.29
CA LYS A 82 10.01 -6.21 21.48
C LYS A 82 8.83 -5.78 22.34
N LYS A 83 8.73 -4.47 22.65
CA LYS A 83 7.63 -3.92 23.46
C LYS A 83 6.26 -4.23 22.84
N ALA A 84 6.12 -4.06 21.52
CA ALA A 84 4.91 -4.40 20.78
C ALA A 84 4.57 -5.88 20.87
N ASN A 85 5.56 -6.77 20.68
CA ASN A 85 5.32 -8.21 20.78
C ASN A 85 4.91 -8.65 22.20
N ASP A 86 5.55 -8.11 23.24
CA ASP A 86 5.19 -8.41 24.63
C ASP A 86 3.74 -7.97 24.94
N ALA A 87 3.34 -6.78 24.46
CA ALA A 87 1.97 -6.30 24.59
C ALA A 87 0.94 -7.17 23.84
N LEU A 88 1.29 -7.66 22.64
CA LEU A 88 0.43 -8.55 21.85
C LEU A 88 0.27 -9.93 22.50
N VAL A 89 1.35 -10.50 23.05
CA VAL A 89 1.28 -11.77 23.79
C VAL A 89 0.39 -11.65 25.02
N LEU A 90 0.42 -10.51 25.72
CA LEU A 90 -0.50 -10.26 26.83
C LEU A 90 -1.96 -10.19 26.34
N ALA A 91 -2.21 -9.45 25.24
CA ALA A 91 -3.54 -9.39 24.62
C ALA A 91 -4.07 -10.79 24.27
N GLU A 92 -3.27 -11.62 23.61
CA GLU A 92 -3.63 -13.01 23.25
C GLU A 92 -4.08 -13.83 24.47
N ASN A 93 -3.30 -13.78 25.55
CA ASN A 93 -3.58 -14.53 26.76
C ASN A 93 -4.87 -14.05 27.45
N MET A 94 -5.12 -12.75 27.45
CA MET A 94 -6.34 -12.17 28.02
C MET A 94 -7.57 -12.50 27.18
N SER A 95 -7.50 -12.33 25.85
CA SER A 95 -8.59 -12.66 24.93
C SER A 95 -8.96 -14.14 25.00
N TRP A 96 -7.97 -15.03 25.11
CA TRP A 96 -8.23 -16.47 25.25
C TRP A 96 -8.98 -16.81 26.54
N LYS A 97 -8.63 -16.16 27.66
CA LYS A 97 -9.32 -16.31 28.95
C LYS A 97 -10.76 -15.81 28.87
N GLU A 98 -10.97 -14.64 28.29
CA GLU A 98 -12.31 -14.04 28.11
C GLU A 98 -13.20 -14.90 27.20
N LYS A 99 -12.65 -15.39 26.08
CA LYS A 99 -13.34 -16.31 25.17
C LYS A 99 -13.84 -17.55 25.92
N THR A 100 -12.93 -18.24 26.63
CA THR A 100 -13.25 -19.46 27.37
C THR A 100 -14.29 -19.20 28.45
N PHE A 101 -14.21 -18.05 29.12
CA PHE A 101 -15.17 -17.64 30.14
C PHE A 101 -16.56 -17.38 29.56
N ALA A 102 -16.66 -16.65 28.44
CA ALA A 102 -17.92 -16.35 27.76
C ALA A 102 -18.62 -17.63 27.25
N GLU A 103 -17.87 -18.55 26.63
CA GLU A 103 -18.38 -19.83 26.14
C GLU A 103 -18.90 -20.74 27.26
N LYS A 104 -18.18 -20.77 28.39
CA LYS A 104 -18.53 -21.57 29.57
C LYS A 104 -19.79 -21.06 30.26
N HIS A 105 -19.95 -19.75 30.37
CA HIS A 105 -21.09 -19.13 31.07
C HIS A 105 -22.23 -18.70 30.14
N LYS A 106 -22.10 -18.96 28.83
CA LYS A 106 -23.09 -18.60 27.80
C LYS A 106 -23.45 -17.11 27.84
N ILE A 107 -22.41 -16.27 27.90
CA ILE A 107 -22.56 -14.81 27.84
C ILE A 107 -22.69 -14.43 26.37
N GLN A 108 -23.87 -13.97 25.98
CA GLN A 108 -24.17 -13.63 24.60
C GLN A 108 -24.16 -12.11 24.43
N THR A 109 -23.15 -11.59 23.74
CA THR A 109 -22.94 -10.16 23.43
C THR A 109 -23.51 -9.75 22.08
N SER A 110 -23.92 -10.72 21.25
CA SER A 110 -24.46 -10.51 19.90
C SER A 110 -25.72 -11.35 19.67
N ALA A 111 -26.69 -10.80 18.93
CA ALA A 111 -27.88 -11.53 18.53
C ALA A 111 -27.61 -12.56 17.41
N ILE A 112 -26.54 -12.36 16.65
CA ILE A 112 -26.21 -13.15 15.44
C ILE A 112 -25.01 -14.07 15.63
N TYR A 113 -24.14 -13.79 16.60
CA TYR A 113 -22.94 -14.59 16.87
C TYR A 113 -23.04 -15.41 18.16
N PRO A 114 -22.39 -16.59 18.21
CA PRO A 114 -22.31 -17.38 19.42
C PRO A 114 -21.46 -16.68 20.51
N PRO A 115 -21.67 -17.03 21.80
CA PRO A 115 -20.88 -16.52 22.92
C PRO A 115 -19.36 -16.59 22.70
N GLY A 116 -18.66 -15.47 22.86
CA GLY A 116 -17.20 -15.39 22.81
C GLY A 116 -16.60 -15.12 21.42
N THR A 117 -17.42 -14.84 20.40
CA THR A 117 -16.95 -14.54 19.05
C THR A 117 -16.08 -13.29 18.99
N GLU A 118 -16.44 -12.23 19.71
CA GLU A 118 -15.69 -10.98 19.85
C GLU A 118 -14.26 -11.22 20.38
N TRP A 119 -14.12 -12.14 21.33
CA TRP A 119 -12.82 -12.52 21.89
C TRP A 119 -12.04 -13.44 20.95
N ALA A 120 -12.73 -14.23 20.12
CA ALA A 120 -12.10 -14.99 19.06
C ALA A 120 -11.49 -14.06 17.98
N VAL A 121 -12.19 -12.98 17.61
CA VAL A 121 -11.66 -11.94 16.72
C VAL A 121 -10.45 -11.24 17.36
N THR A 122 -10.59 -10.76 18.60
CA THR A 122 -9.51 -10.11 19.37
C THR A 122 -8.26 -11.00 19.46
N TYR A 123 -8.46 -12.30 19.73
CA TYR A 123 -7.39 -13.30 19.77
C TYR A 123 -6.76 -13.53 18.40
N ALA A 124 -7.56 -13.63 17.34
CA ALA A 124 -7.05 -13.82 15.98
C ALA A 124 -6.21 -12.61 15.53
N GLU A 125 -6.67 -11.39 15.78
CA GLU A 125 -5.96 -10.15 15.48
C GLU A 125 -4.61 -10.10 16.20
N ALA A 126 -4.59 -10.34 17.52
CA ALA A 126 -3.34 -10.35 18.28
C ALA A 126 -2.34 -11.40 17.75
N ASN A 127 -2.83 -12.60 17.38
CA ASN A 127 -1.98 -13.63 16.76
C ASN A 127 -1.44 -13.20 15.38
N LEU A 128 -2.21 -12.48 14.57
CA LEU A 128 -1.73 -11.96 13.28
C LEU A 128 -0.63 -10.94 13.47
N LEU A 129 -0.87 -9.94 14.31
CA LEU A 129 0.10 -8.88 14.56
C LEU A 129 1.38 -9.44 15.20
N SER A 130 1.25 -10.37 16.15
CA SER A 130 2.41 -11.06 16.74
C SER A 130 3.16 -11.87 15.68
N ALA A 131 2.46 -12.62 14.83
CA ALA A 131 3.10 -13.36 13.75
C ALA A 131 3.86 -12.44 12.77
N LEU A 132 3.30 -11.27 12.44
CA LEU A 132 3.97 -10.29 11.58
C LEU A 132 5.27 -9.78 12.23
N LEU A 133 5.25 -9.42 13.52
CA LEU A 133 6.49 -9.02 14.23
C LEU A 133 7.51 -10.15 14.28
N MET A 134 7.06 -11.38 14.50
CA MET A 134 7.92 -12.56 14.56
C MET A 134 8.55 -12.90 13.19
N LEU A 135 7.83 -12.70 12.09
CA LEU A 135 8.39 -12.86 10.73
C LEU A 135 9.41 -11.78 10.38
N LEU A 136 9.32 -10.61 11.02
CA LEU A 136 10.33 -9.57 10.91
C LEU A 136 11.58 -9.90 11.73
N SER A 137 11.48 -10.83 12.70
CA SER A 137 12.61 -11.28 13.52
C SER A 137 13.54 -12.26 12.76
N GLU A 138 14.82 -12.27 13.13
CA GLU A 138 15.85 -13.12 12.50
C GLU A 138 15.84 -14.58 12.99
N SER A 139 14.86 -14.97 13.80
CA SER A 139 14.81 -16.25 14.50
C SER A 139 13.99 -17.26 13.71
N MET A 140 14.64 -18.34 13.23
CA MET A 140 13.94 -19.46 12.59
C MET A 140 12.86 -20.08 13.50
N VAL A 141 13.10 -20.07 14.81
CA VAL A 141 12.13 -20.50 15.82
C VAL A 141 10.91 -19.57 15.81
N ASP A 142 11.13 -18.26 15.71
CA ASP A 142 10.04 -17.30 15.69
C ASP A 142 9.31 -17.31 14.35
N SER A 143 9.99 -17.56 13.22
CA SER A 143 9.34 -17.86 11.94
C SER A 143 8.42 -19.09 12.02
N ALA A 144 8.85 -20.16 12.69
CA ALA A 144 8.02 -21.34 12.88
C ALA A 144 6.80 -21.07 13.78
N LYS A 145 6.99 -20.34 14.88
CA LYS A 145 5.89 -19.89 15.75
C LYS A 145 4.92 -18.95 15.01
N ALA A 146 5.45 -18.04 14.19
CA ALA A 146 4.65 -17.13 13.38
C ALA A 146 3.74 -17.90 12.42
N LEU A 147 4.23 -18.94 11.75
CA LEU A 147 3.40 -19.80 10.90
C LEU A 147 2.27 -20.47 11.68
N LEU A 148 2.53 -20.94 12.90
CA LEU A 148 1.49 -21.52 13.77
C LEU A 148 0.43 -20.49 14.17
N LYS A 149 0.85 -19.27 14.51
CA LYS A 149 -0.04 -18.15 14.85
C LYS A 149 -0.89 -17.71 13.65
N LEU A 150 -0.28 -17.54 12.47
CA LEU A 150 -0.98 -17.25 11.22
C LEU A 150 -2.04 -18.31 10.92
N ARG A 151 -1.71 -19.60 11.10
CA ARG A 151 -2.65 -20.69 10.88
C ARG A 151 -3.85 -20.63 11.81
N ARG A 152 -3.62 -20.37 13.10
CA ARG A 152 -4.71 -20.22 14.10
C ARG A 152 -5.62 -19.05 13.76
N ALA A 153 -5.05 -17.90 13.44
CA ALA A 153 -5.81 -16.72 13.08
C ALA A 153 -6.62 -16.94 11.79
N TYR A 154 -6.00 -17.50 10.75
CA TYR A 154 -6.67 -17.79 9.47
C TYR A 154 -7.90 -18.68 9.67
N HIS A 155 -7.78 -19.81 10.39
CA HIS A 155 -8.92 -20.71 10.60
C HIS A 155 -10.02 -20.06 11.43
N THR A 156 -9.66 -19.31 12.47
CA THR A 156 -10.63 -18.58 13.29
C THR A 156 -11.41 -17.56 12.45
N LEU A 157 -10.72 -16.80 11.61
CA LEU A 157 -11.34 -15.78 10.75
C LEU A 157 -12.16 -16.40 9.61
N ASP A 158 -11.70 -17.49 9.01
CA ASP A 158 -12.43 -18.23 7.97
C ASP A 158 -13.76 -18.79 8.49
N GLU A 159 -13.76 -19.35 9.71
CA GLU A 159 -14.99 -19.84 10.37
C GLU A 159 -16.00 -18.73 10.61
N ILE A 160 -15.55 -17.58 11.13
CA ILE A 160 -16.43 -16.43 11.41
C ILE A 160 -16.93 -15.82 10.10
N SER A 161 -16.06 -15.65 9.10
CA SER A 161 -16.43 -15.12 7.77
C SER A 161 -17.51 -15.97 7.09
N LYS A 162 -17.42 -17.29 7.16
CA LYS A 162 -18.47 -18.19 6.63
C LYS A 162 -19.80 -18.03 7.35
N ASN A 163 -19.79 -17.77 8.66
CA ASN A 163 -21.01 -17.50 9.42
C ASN A 163 -21.61 -16.14 9.03
N MET A 164 -20.78 -15.11 8.82
CA MET A 164 -21.21 -13.81 8.30
C MET A 164 -21.94 -13.94 6.96
N GLU A 165 -21.35 -14.66 6.00
CA GLU A 165 -21.96 -14.86 4.67
C GLU A 165 -23.30 -15.60 4.74
N ARG A 166 -23.40 -16.64 5.58
CA ARG A 166 -24.67 -17.37 5.78
C ARG A 166 -25.76 -16.49 6.35
N ASN A 167 -25.43 -15.66 7.35
CA ASN A 167 -26.38 -14.74 7.97
C ASN A 167 -26.84 -13.65 7.00
N SER A 168 -25.93 -13.12 6.18
CA SER A 168 -26.25 -12.15 5.12
C SER A 168 -27.27 -12.73 4.12
N VAL A 169 -27.01 -13.94 3.62
CA VAL A 169 -27.90 -14.62 2.66
C VAL A 169 -29.27 -14.92 3.29
N ALA A 170 -29.29 -15.38 4.56
CA ALA A 170 -30.54 -15.62 5.28
C ALA A 170 -31.37 -14.34 5.44
N ASN A 171 -30.73 -13.20 5.75
CA ASN A 171 -31.41 -11.91 5.86
C ASN A 171 -31.96 -11.43 4.50
N GLU A 172 -31.19 -11.55 3.41
CA GLU A 172 -31.68 -11.21 2.06
C GLU A 172 -32.90 -12.06 1.64
N LEU A 173 -32.86 -13.36 1.91
CA LEU A 173 -34.00 -14.28 1.67
C LEU A 173 -35.21 -13.93 2.52
N SER A 174 -35.01 -13.50 3.77
CA SER A 174 -36.10 -13.08 4.65
C SER A 174 -36.73 -11.74 4.21
N ASN A 175 -35.92 -10.78 3.78
CA ASN A 175 -36.40 -9.47 3.29
C ASN A 175 -37.17 -9.60 1.97
N LEU A 176 -36.82 -10.57 1.11
CA LEU A 176 -37.60 -10.91 -0.08
C LEU A 176 -38.97 -11.53 0.25
N SER A 177 -39.14 -12.08 1.46
CA SER A 177 -40.39 -12.70 1.93
C SER A 177 -41.31 -11.73 2.70
N VAL A 178 -40.84 -10.54 3.09
CA VAL A 178 -41.55 -9.61 4.00
C VAL A 178 -41.86 -8.27 3.29
N ASN A 179 -42.26 -8.31 2.02
CA ASN A 179 -42.80 -7.13 1.35
C ASN A 179 -44.33 -7.02 1.56
N SER A 180 -44.75 -6.80 2.81
CA SER A 180 -46.14 -6.46 3.16
C SER A 180 -46.26 -5.82 4.57
N GLY A 181 -46.15 -4.49 4.63
CA GLY A 181 -46.96 -3.61 5.50
C GLY A 181 -46.44 -3.16 6.88
N SER A 182 -46.19 -1.83 7.00
CA SER A 182 -46.30 -0.95 8.21
C SER A 182 -45.33 -1.20 9.40
N SER A 183 -44.82 -0.27 10.23
CA SER A 183 -45.12 1.13 10.60
C SER A 183 -43.84 1.79 11.19
N SER A 184 -43.69 3.11 11.13
CA SER A 184 -42.44 3.86 11.38
C SER A 184 -42.29 4.57 12.74
N THR A 185 -42.91 4.09 13.82
CA THR A 185 -42.87 4.77 15.14
C THR A 185 -42.24 3.99 16.31
N SER A 186 -41.83 2.73 16.12
CA SER A 186 -41.21 1.88 17.16
C SER A 186 -39.68 1.72 17.07
N THR A 187 -39.03 2.38 16.11
CA THR A 187 -37.61 2.16 15.78
C THR A 187 -36.65 2.77 16.80
N ALA A 188 -36.97 3.95 17.36
CA ALA A 188 -36.04 4.69 18.22
C ALA A 188 -35.80 4.04 19.61
N SER A 189 -36.79 3.35 20.19
CA SER A 189 -36.61 2.63 21.46
C SER A 189 -35.81 1.35 21.28
N SER A 190 -35.98 0.65 20.15
CA SER A 190 -35.28 -0.61 19.84
C SER A 190 -33.78 -0.40 19.60
N GLN A 191 -33.40 0.77 19.04
CA GLN A 191 -31.99 1.12 18.76
C GLN A 191 -31.16 1.42 20.03
N ARG A 192 -31.80 1.88 21.12
CA ARG A 192 -31.11 2.19 22.40
C ARG A 192 -30.58 0.97 23.14
N PHE A 193 -31.14 -0.21 22.87
CA PHE A 193 -30.82 -1.46 23.57
C PHE A 193 -30.10 -2.48 22.68
N ALA A 194 -29.67 -2.08 21.47
CA ALA A 194 -29.14 -2.97 20.46
C ALA A 194 -27.90 -3.79 20.93
N ASP A 195 -27.10 -3.26 21.86
CA ASP A 195 -25.90 -3.92 22.40
C ASP A 195 -26.19 -5.04 23.41
N VAL A 196 -27.44 -5.21 23.85
CA VAL A 196 -27.83 -6.31 24.76
C VAL A 196 -28.86 -7.21 24.06
N PRO A 197 -28.44 -8.38 23.57
CA PRO A 197 -29.34 -9.29 22.86
C PRO A 197 -30.56 -9.68 23.71
N GLY A 198 -31.76 -9.54 23.14
CA GLY A 198 -33.02 -9.92 23.79
C GLY A 198 -33.64 -8.86 24.71
N LEU A 199 -32.99 -7.72 24.93
CA LEU A 199 -33.59 -6.57 25.61
C LEU A 199 -34.32 -5.68 24.59
N SER A 200 -35.65 -5.66 24.62
CA SER A 200 -36.46 -4.95 23.61
C SER A 200 -37.16 -3.69 24.12
N SER A 201 -37.21 -3.44 25.44
CA SER A 201 -37.85 -2.23 25.99
C SER A 201 -37.38 -1.85 27.40
N GLU A 202 -37.44 -0.56 27.73
CA GLU A 202 -37.23 -0.02 29.09
C GLU A 202 -38.09 -0.72 30.14
N GLN A 203 -39.32 -1.13 29.78
CA GLN A 203 -40.25 -1.83 30.67
C GLN A 203 -39.77 -3.24 31.09
N SER A 204 -38.87 -3.85 30.31
CA SER A 204 -38.27 -5.16 30.63
C SER A 204 -37.08 -5.07 31.61
N VAL A 205 -36.56 -3.85 31.84
CA VAL A 205 -35.40 -3.59 32.69
C VAL A 205 -35.85 -2.93 33.99
N LYS A 206 -35.71 -3.64 35.12
CA LYS A 206 -36.12 -3.14 36.44
C LYS A 206 -35.08 -2.26 37.12
N ASP A 207 -33.85 -2.22 36.60
CA ASP A 207 -32.72 -1.54 37.21
C ASP A 207 -32.42 -0.21 36.48
N GLU A 208 -32.56 0.90 37.21
CA GLU A 208 -32.33 2.25 36.70
C GLU A 208 -30.85 2.51 36.34
N ASP A 209 -29.91 1.84 37.02
CA ASP A 209 -28.47 1.95 36.70
C ASP A 209 -28.15 1.33 35.34
N VAL A 210 -28.75 0.17 35.06
CA VAL A 210 -28.60 -0.52 33.77
C VAL A 210 -29.07 0.36 32.62
N ILE A 211 -30.22 1.03 32.78
CA ILE A 211 -30.77 1.96 31.77
C ILE A 211 -29.80 3.14 31.56
N LYS A 212 -29.33 3.78 32.64
CA LYS A 212 -28.38 4.91 32.55
C LYS A 212 -27.09 4.53 31.81
N ARG A 213 -26.58 3.32 32.06
CA ARG A 213 -25.36 2.83 31.40
C ARG A 213 -25.58 2.50 29.92
N LEU A 214 -26.76 2.00 29.54
CA LEU A 214 -27.16 1.78 28.15
C LEU A 214 -27.34 3.09 27.39
N GLU A 215 -27.97 4.09 28.01
CA GLU A 215 -28.06 5.44 27.41
C GLU A 215 -26.67 6.05 27.20
N LYS A 216 -25.77 5.89 28.18
CA LYS A 216 -24.37 6.32 28.04
C LYS A 216 -23.70 5.62 26.86
N LEU A 217 -23.85 4.30 26.72
CA LEU A 217 -23.29 3.52 25.63
C LEU A 217 -23.80 4.02 24.26
N TYR A 218 -25.12 4.18 24.12
CA TYR A 218 -25.72 4.71 22.89
C TYR A 218 -25.19 6.10 22.54
N LYS A 219 -25.09 7.01 23.51
CA LYS A 219 -24.56 8.37 23.30
C LYS A 219 -23.09 8.34 22.88
N VAL A 220 -22.26 7.52 23.52
CA VAL A 220 -20.83 7.40 23.19
C VAL A 220 -20.66 6.86 21.76
N ARG A 221 -21.37 5.77 21.41
CA ARG A 221 -21.33 5.21 20.05
C ARG A 221 -21.76 6.24 19.01
N LYS A 222 -22.90 6.90 19.23
CA LYS A 222 -23.41 7.92 18.31
C LYS A 222 -22.39 9.05 18.10
N ALA A 223 -21.83 9.59 19.18
CA ALA A 223 -20.80 10.63 19.10
C ALA A 223 -19.53 10.16 18.36
N ARG A 224 -19.19 8.87 18.42
CA ARG A 224 -18.08 8.30 17.62
C ARG A 224 -18.42 8.23 16.13
N ILE A 225 -19.60 7.71 15.79
CA ILE A 225 -20.06 7.61 14.41
C ILE A 225 -20.15 9.00 13.76
N ASP A 226 -20.66 10.00 14.51
CA ASP A 226 -20.80 11.39 14.04
C ASP A 226 -19.45 12.15 14.00
N GLY A 227 -18.39 11.60 14.60
CA GLY A 227 -17.03 12.18 14.64
C GLY A 227 -16.75 13.15 15.80
N GLU A 228 -17.76 13.53 16.57
CA GLU A 228 -17.69 14.56 17.63
C GLU A 228 -16.90 14.12 18.88
N HIS A 229 -16.80 12.81 19.12
CA HIS A 229 -16.28 12.24 20.38
C HIS A 229 -14.81 12.57 20.74
N ILE A 230 -13.99 13.05 19.79
CA ILE A 230 -12.59 13.47 20.00
C ILE A 230 -12.40 14.99 19.88
N GLY A 231 -13.48 15.77 19.87
CA GLY A 231 -13.44 17.24 19.81
C GLY A 231 -13.17 17.81 18.42
N ASN A 232 -13.26 16.99 17.37
CA ASN A 232 -13.21 17.46 15.99
C ASN A 232 -14.62 17.90 15.55
N PRO A 233 -14.73 18.85 14.59
CA PRO A 233 -16.01 19.17 13.96
C PRO A 233 -16.62 17.93 13.27
N PRO A 234 -17.95 17.88 13.12
CA PRO A 234 -18.60 16.82 12.33
C PRO A 234 -18.01 16.74 10.92
N ALA A 235 -17.79 15.51 10.42
CA ALA A 235 -17.17 15.31 9.11
C ALA A 235 -17.94 16.01 7.97
N SER A 236 -19.25 16.17 8.10
CA SER A 236 -20.10 16.88 7.14
C SER A 236 -19.72 18.36 6.95
N GLU A 237 -19.11 19.00 7.94
CA GLU A 237 -18.70 20.41 7.87
C GLU A 237 -17.36 20.59 7.15
N SER A 238 -16.48 19.59 7.19
CA SER A 238 -15.13 19.62 6.62
C SER A 238 -14.97 18.75 5.37
N LEU A 239 -15.99 17.96 5.00
CA LEU A 239 -15.96 17.09 3.84
C LEU A 239 -15.86 17.90 2.56
N ARG A 240 -14.82 17.59 1.79
CA ARG A 240 -14.58 18.16 0.46
C ARG A 240 -14.57 17.07 -0.60
N HIS A 241 -14.66 17.50 -1.84
CA HIS A 241 -14.76 16.62 -3.00
C HIS A 241 -13.55 16.68 -3.95
N ASN A 242 -12.61 17.58 -3.68
CA ASN A 242 -11.37 17.73 -4.44
C ASN A 242 -10.17 17.44 -3.55
N LEU A 243 -9.15 16.81 -4.11
CA LEU A 243 -7.83 16.64 -3.49
C LEU A 243 -7.09 17.98 -3.46
N GLY A 244 -6.19 18.16 -2.49
CA GLY A 244 -5.43 19.39 -2.29
C GLY A 244 -6.27 20.54 -1.74
N PHE A 245 -5.65 21.73 -1.64
CA PHE A 245 -6.29 22.95 -1.12
C PHE A 245 -6.61 23.98 -2.19
N LYS A 246 -6.16 23.80 -3.44
CA LYS A 246 -6.39 24.76 -4.51
C LYS A 246 -7.84 24.66 -5.00
N GLU A 247 -8.50 25.81 -5.11
CA GLU A 247 -9.80 25.87 -5.79
C GLU A 247 -9.62 25.48 -7.27
N ARG A 248 -10.38 24.48 -7.72
CA ARG A 248 -10.35 24.07 -9.12
C ARG A 248 -10.93 25.15 -10.03
N GLN A 249 -10.46 25.21 -11.27
CA GLN A 249 -10.97 26.14 -12.26
C GLN A 249 -12.43 25.85 -12.61
N LYS A 250 -13.16 26.89 -13.02
CA LYS A 250 -14.59 26.81 -13.36
C LYS A 250 -14.80 25.86 -14.55
N GLY A 251 -15.39 24.69 -14.29
CA GLY A 251 -15.68 23.66 -15.31
C GLY A 251 -14.92 22.35 -15.15
N GLU A 252 -13.96 22.26 -14.21
CA GLU A 252 -13.30 20.99 -13.89
C GLU A 252 -14.22 20.06 -13.07
N LEU A 253 -14.17 18.76 -13.40
CA LEU A 253 -14.89 17.71 -12.68
C LEU A 253 -14.28 17.49 -11.29
N SER A 254 -15.15 17.23 -10.31
CA SER A 254 -14.76 16.84 -8.95
C SER A 254 -13.89 15.57 -8.97
N ASP A 255 -12.86 15.51 -8.12
CA ASP A 255 -12.04 14.29 -7.96
C ASP A 255 -12.87 13.08 -7.45
N THR A 256 -13.98 13.33 -6.76
CA THR A 256 -14.94 12.28 -6.37
C THR A 256 -15.94 11.93 -7.46
N MET A 257 -16.07 12.72 -8.52
CA MET A 257 -17.10 12.56 -9.56
C MET A 257 -18.54 12.36 -9.00
N GLY A 258 -18.84 12.94 -7.82
CA GLY A 258 -20.13 12.78 -7.15
C GLY A 258 -20.29 11.47 -6.37
N PHE A 259 -19.25 10.62 -6.30
CA PHE A 259 -19.27 9.39 -5.53
C PHE A 259 -19.29 9.66 -4.03
N THR A 260 -20.36 9.24 -3.36
CA THR A 260 -20.52 9.32 -1.90
C THR A 260 -20.50 7.92 -1.31
N VAL A 261 -19.78 7.76 -0.20
CA VAL A 261 -19.74 6.53 0.58
C VAL A 261 -20.45 6.75 1.90
N GLU A 262 -21.34 5.84 2.27
CA GLU A 262 -21.96 5.80 3.59
C GLU A 262 -20.98 5.19 4.60
N TYR A 263 -20.79 5.88 5.73
CA TYR A 263 -19.83 5.52 6.77
C TYR A 263 -20.50 5.22 8.08
N GLY A 264 -20.12 4.07 8.66
CA GLY A 264 -20.67 3.60 9.92
C GLY A 264 -22.18 3.34 9.84
N ASN A 265 -22.69 2.68 10.86
CA ASN A 265 -24.12 2.51 11.04
C ASN A 265 -24.43 2.51 12.54
N SER A 266 -25.09 3.56 13.03
CA SER A 266 -25.43 3.71 14.45
C SER A 266 -26.38 2.63 14.97
N ASP A 267 -27.03 1.89 14.08
CA ASP A 267 -27.98 0.83 14.40
C ASP A 267 -27.29 -0.52 14.60
N VAL A 268 -26.02 -0.65 14.17
CA VAL A 268 -25.24 -1.84 14.41
C VAL A 268 -24.67 -1.78 15.84
N PRO A 269 -24.85 -2.83 16.66
CA PRO A 269 -24.23 -2.93 17.97
C PRO A 269 -22.71 -2.80 17.92
N THR A 270 -22.12 -2.22 18.96
CA THR A 270 -20.66 -1.98 19.05
C THR A 270 -19.84 -3.24 18.82
N ILE A 271 -20.29 -4.36 19.42
CA ILE A 271 -19.61 -5.65 19.33
C ILE A 271 -19.75 -6.26 17.93
N ASP A 272 -20.92 -6.12 17.31
CA ASP A 272 -21.16 -6.61 15.95
C ASP A 272 -20.35 -5.81 14.92
N GLU A 273 -20.29 -4.48 15.07
CA GLU A 273 -19.43 -3.59 14.28
C GLU A 273 -17.96 -4.03 14.38
N PHE A 274 -17.47 -4.29 15.61
CA PHE A 274 -16.10 -4.75 15.83
C PHE A 274 -15.84 -6.11 15.17
N ILE A 275 -16.74 -7.08 15.32
CA ILE A 275 -16.61 -8.41 14.71
C ILE A 275 -16.58 -8.28 13.17
N HIS A 276 -17.55 -7.57 12.59
CA HIS A 276 -17.65 -7.41 11.14
C HIS A 276 -16.42 -6.74 10.55
N SER A 277 -16.04 -5.59 11.12
CA SER A 277 -14.92 -4.79 10.65
C SER A 277 -13.58 -5.52 10.83
N GLY A 278 -13.37 -6.19 11.98
CA GLY A 278 -12.14 -6.92 12.27
C GLY A 278 -11.96 -8.15 11.39
N VAL A 279 -13.02 -8.92 11.13
CA VAL A 279 -12.98 -10.06 10.22
C VAL A 279 -12.76 -9.61 8.78
N ASN A 280 -13.51 -8.59 8.33
CA ASN A 280 -13.38 -8.03 6.98
C ASN A 280 -11.95 -7.50 6.72
N LEU A 281 -11.35 -6.80 7.69
CA LEU A 281 -9.99 -6.32 7.59
C LEU A 281 -8.98 -7.48 7.60
N CYS A 282 -8.94 -8.23 8.69
CA CYS A 282 -7.88 -9.20 8.95
C CYS A 282 -7.90 -10.34 7.91
N PHE A 283 -9.07 -10.91 7.66
CA PHE A 283 -9.20 -11.97 6.65
C PHE A 283 -9.03 -11.40 5.25
N GLY A 284 -9.58 -10.21 4.98
CA GLY A 284 -9.42 -9.54 3.69
C GLY A 284 -7.96 -9.34 3.30
N ILE A 285 -7.14 -8.78 4.20
CA ILE A 285 -5.70 -8.60 3.99
C ILE A 285 -5.00 -9.95 3.81
N LEU A 286 -5.30 -10.96 4.63
CA LEU A 286 -4.73 -12.30 4.47
C LEU A 286 -5.03 -12.87 3.07
N GLN A 287 -6.26 -12.73 2.59
CA GLN A 287 -6.69 -13.21 1.28
C GLN A 287 -5.93 -12.51 0.14
N VAL A 288 -5.75 -11.18 0.24
CA VAL A 288 -4.95 -10.41 -0.72
C VAL A 288 -3.48 -10.84 -0.68
N VAL A 289 -2.85 -10.86 0.50
CA VAL A 289 -1.43 -11.21 0.65
C VAL A 289 -1.16 -12.64 0.15
N LEU A 290 -1.98 -13.61 0.54
CA LEU A 290 -1.85 -15.01 0.08
C LEU A 290 -1.98 -15.13 -1.44
N SER A 291 -2.80 -14.27 -2.08
CA SER A 291 -2.94 -14.27 -3.54
C SER A 291 -1.70 -13.73 -4.27
N LEU A 292 -0.88 -12.92 -3.59
CA LEU A 292 0.34 -12.35 -4.16
C LEU A 292 1.55 -13.31 -4.04
N ILE A 293 1.46 -14.38 -3.24
CA ILE A 293 2.56 -15.34 -3.02
C ILE A 293 2.87 -16.13 -4.31
N PRO A 294 4.15 -16.33 -4.69
CA PRO A 294 4.54 -17.16 -5.83
C PRO A 294 3.94 -18.57 -5.84
N PRO A 295 3.46 -19.11 -6.99
CA PRO A 295 2.83 -20.43 -7.08
C PRO A 295 3.64 -21.59 -6.50
N ALA A 296 4.97 -21.51 -6.52
CA ALA A 296 5.84 -22.52 -5.91
C ALA A 296 5.65 -22.59 -4.38
N ILE A 297 5.66 -21.43 -3.71
CA ILE A 297 5.42 -21.30 -2.26
C ILE A 297 3.93 -21.48 -1.95
N GLY A 298 3.05 -20.92 -2.79
CA GLY A 298 1.61 -21.03 -2.67
C GLY A 298 1.11 -22.47 -2.74
N ARG A 299 1.71 -23.34 -3.57
CA ARG A 299 1.39 -24.77 -3.59
C ARG A 299 1.67 -25.43 -2.25
N VAL A 300 2.80 -25.13 -1.60
CA VAL A 300 3.12 -25.66 -0.27
C VAL A 300 2.12 -25.17 0.77
N LEU A 301 1.79 -23.86 0.77
CA LEU A 301 0.80 -23.29 1.69
C LEU A 301 -0.61 -23.85 1.46
N SER A 302 -0.97 -24.15 0.22
CA SER A 302 -2.27 -24.74 -0.14
C SER A 302 -2.45 -26.17 0.36
N VAL A 303 -1.36 -26.94 0.44
CA VAL A 303 -1.36 -28.29 1.05
C VAL A 303 -1.66 -28.20 2.55
N VAL A 304 -1.31 -27.10 3.20
CA VAL A 304 -1.60 -26.84 4.63
C VAL A 304 -2.98 -26.19 4.84
N GLY A 305 -3.71 -25.89 3.75
CA GLY A 305 -5.09 -25.38 3.79
C GLY A 305 -5.25 -23.87 3.55
N PHE A 306 -4.18 -23.14 3.23
CA PHE A 306 -4.28 -21.72 2.90
C PHE A 306 -4.65 -21.53 1.42
N LYS A 307 -5.74 -20.79 1.15
CA LYS A 307 -6.09 -20.35 -0.20
C LYS A 307 -6.40 -18.86 -0.14
N GLY A 308 -5.69 -18.08 -0.96
CA GLY A 308 -5.91 -16.64 -1.12
C GLY A 308 -6.78 -16.34 -2.33
N SER A 309 -7.69 -15.38 -2.19
CA SER A 309 -8.48 -14.81 -3.29
C SER A 309 -8.36 -13.29 -3.26
N ARG A 310 -7.67 -12.71 -4.25
CA ARG A 310 -7.47 -11.27 -4.37
C ARG A 310 -8.80 -10.51 -4.40
N GLU A 311 -9.75 -10.95 -5.22
CA GLU A 311 -11.05 -10.27 -5.38
C GLU A 311 -11.86 -10.31 -4.08
N HIS A 312 -11.98 -11.50 -3.47
CA HIS A 312 -12.72 -11.64 -2.22
C HIS A 312 -12.06 -10.81 -1.11
N GLY A 313 -10.73 -10.90 -1.01
CA GLY A 313 -9.96 -10.12 -0.06
C GLY A 313 -10.18 -8.61 -0.21
N LEU A 314 -10.06 -8.08 -1.43
CA LEU A 314 -10.30 -6.65 -1.68
C LEU A 314 -11.74 -6.23 -1.35
N LYS A 315 -12.75 -7.05 -1.65
CA LYS A 315 -14.14 -6.74 -1.28
C LYS A 315 -14.33 -6.66 0.23
N MET A 316 -13.72 -7.58 0.98
CA MET A 316 -13.75 -7.55 2.43
C MET A 316 -13.05 -6.30 2.97
N VAL A 317 -11.85 -5.97 2.48
CA VAL A 317 -11.14 -4.75 2.92
C VAL A 317 -11.94 -3.49 2.56
N TRP A 318 -12.60 -3.44 1.39
CA TRP A 318 -13.51 -2.36 1.03
C TRP A 318 -14.73 -2.25 1.95
N ASN A 319 -15.24 -3.36 2.48
CA ASN A 319 -16.31 -3.34 3.46
C ASN A 319 -15.80 -2.82 4.80
N ALA A 320 -14.62 -3.27 5.25
CA ALA A 320 -13.99 -2.74 6.47
C ALA A 320 -13.74 -1.23 6.36
N ALA A 321 -13.24 -0.73 5.22
CA ALA A 321 -12.91 0.69 5.01
C ALA A 321 -14.12 1.66 5.10
N LYS A 322 -15.35 1.15 5.17
CA LYS A 322 -16.57 1.95 5.40
C LYS A 322 -16.96 2.05 6.88
N GLU A 323 -16.34 1.24 7.74
CA GLU A 323 -16.65 1.18 9.16
C GLU A 323 -15.96 2.32 9.89
N ARG A 324 -16.65 2.90 10.88
CA ARG A 324 -16.14 4.07 11.62
C ARG A 324 -15.31 3.66 12.83
N ASN A 325 -14.22 2.95 12.58
CA ASN A 325 -13.32 2.47 13.62
C ASN A 325 -11.89 2.26 13.09
N ILE A 326 -10.99 1.79 13.96
CA ILE A 326 -9.60 1.50 13.60
C ILE A 326 -9.48 0.54 12.42
N HIS A 327 -10.35 -0.47 12.32
CA HIS A 327 -10.28 -1.43 11.23
C HIS A 327 -10.62 -0.77 9.89
N GLY A 328 -11.54 0.19 9.88
CA GLY A 328 -11.82 0.99 8.70
C GLY A 328 -10.64 1.86 8.28
N GLY A 329 -9.99 2.52 9.24
CA GLY A 329 -8.76 3.29 8.98
C GLY A 329 -7.63 2.41 8.41
N LEU A 330 -7.34 1.28 9.06
CA LEU A 330 -6.33 0.32 8.58
C LEU A 330 -6.73 -0.31 7.24
N GLY A 331 -8.02 -0.54 7.00
CA GLY A 331 -8.55 -1.04 5.73
C GLY A 331 -8.31 -0.04 4.61
N LEU A 332 -8.60 1.24 4.83
CA LEU A 332 -8.30 2.31 3.89
C LEU A 332 -6.79 2.40 3.61
N LEU A 333 -5.94 2.38 4.63
CA LEU A 333 -4.49 2.37 4.46
C LEU A 333 -4.02 1.17 3.64
N ALA A 334 -4.57 -0.02 3.88
CA ALA A 334 -4.26 -1.21 3.09
C ALA A 334 -4.68 -1.08 1.63
N LEU A 335 -5.85 -0.50 1.34
CA LEU A 335 -6.30 -0.21 -0.02
C LEU A 335 -5.39 0.81 -0.70
N LEU A 336 -5.02 1.89 -0.01
CA LEU A 336 -4.12 2.92 -0.54
C LEU A 336 -2.73 2.35 -0.86
N VAL A 337 -2.18 1.49 0.01
CA VAL A 337 -0.93 0.77 -0.28
C VAL A 337 -1.08 -0.19 -1.45
N PHE A 338 -2.24 -0.84 -1.59
CA PHE A 338 -2.50 -1.78 -2.68
C PHE A 338 -2.59 -1.08 -4.05
N TYR A 339 -3.36 0.03 -4.14
CA TYR A 339 -3.61 0.73 -5.42
C TYR A 339 -2.56 1.79 -5.75
N ASP A 340 -2.17 2.63 -4.78
CA ASP A 340 -1.33 3.82 -4.98
C ASP A 340 0.05 3.72 -4.29
N GLY A 341 0.32 2.63 -3.57
CA GLY A 341 1.52 2.45 -2.78
C GLY A 341 2.82 2.35 -3.60
N PRO A 342 3.99 2.51 -2.95
CA PRO A 342 5.30 2.54 -3.61
C PRO A 342 5.70 1.20 -4.26
N PHE A 343 5.00 0.11 -3.95
CA PHE A 343 5.22 -1.22 -4.51
C PHE A 343 4.23 -1.59 -5.62
N GLN A 344 3.33 -0.68 -6.00
CA GLN A 344 2.23 -0.83 -6.96
C GLN A 344 1.95 -2.30 -7.33
N PHE A 345 1.18 -2.99 -6.49
CA PHE A 345 0.89 -4.42 -6.65
C PHE A 345 -0.01 -4.71 -7.85
N THR A 346 -0.60 -3.67 -8.42
CA THR A 346 -1.38 -3.69 -9.64
C THR A 346 -0.55 -3.09 -10.78
N ASP A 347 -0.22 -3.91 -11.78
CA ASP A 347 0.33 -3.37 -13.01
C ASP A 347 -0.81 -2.69 -13.79
N VAL A 348 -0.89 -1.35 -13.66
CA VAL A 348 -1.92 -0.53 -14.31
C VAL A 348 -1.72 -0.45 -15.82
N ASP A 349 -0.57 -0.85 -16.35
CA ASP A 349 -0.34 -0.78 -17.79
C ASP A 349 -0.89 -2.03 -18.53
N PHE A 350 -1.12 -3.14 -17.83
CA PHE A 350 -1.89 -4.28 -18.32
C PHE A 350 -3.38 -4.16 -17.92
N ASP A 351 -4.16 -3.37 -18.66
CA ASP A 351 -5.61 -3.14 -18.41
C ASP A 351 -6.46 -4.42 -18.61
N LEU A 352 -6.58 -5.27 -17.58
CA LEU A 352 -7.19 -6.62 -17.67
C LEU A 352 -8.13 -7.03 -16.51
N PRO A 353 -9.30 -7.63 -16.79
CA PRO A 353 -10.25 -8.08 -15.77
C PRO A 353 -9.80 -9.16 -14.80
N SER A 354 -10.46 -9.24 -13.63
CA SER A 354 -10.20 -10.31 -12.66
C SER A 354 -10.54 -11.70 -13.21
N THR A 355 -9.85 -12.70 -12.67
CA THR A 355 -9.91 -14.12 -13.04
C THR A 355 -11.26 -14.76 -12.74
N VAL A 356 -11.93 -14.33 -11.68
CA VAL A 356 -13.28 -14.77 -11.29
C VAL A 356 -14.32 -14.09 -12.18
N GLU A 357 -14.09 -12.86 -12.60
CA GLU A 357 -14.99 -12.15 -13.49
C GLU A 357 -14.94 -12.74 -14.89
N LEU A 358 -13.75 -13.11 -15.39
CA LEU A 358 -13.58 -13.89 -16.62
C LEU A 358 -14.37 -15.22 -16.56
N LYS A 359 -14.38 -15.88 -15.39
CA LYS A 359 -15.18 -17.11 -15.17
C LYS A 359 -16.68 -16.82 -15.09
N LYS A 360 -17.12 -15.78 -14.38
CA LYS A 360 -18.54 -15.37 -14.29
C LYS A 360 -19.11 -15.00 -15.65
N MET A 361 -18.32 -14.32 -16.50
CA MET A 361 -18.70 -13.95 -17.87
C MET A 361 -18.87 -15.18 -18.77
N SER A 362 -18.19 -16.29 -18.45
CA SER A 362 -18.39 -17.58 -19.12
C SER A 362 -19.64 -18.33 -18.61
N SER A 363 -19.97 -18.23 -17.31
CA SER A 363 -21.10 -18.94 -16.69
C SER A 363 -22.45 -18.21 -16.76
N GLN A 364 -22.48 -16.88 -16.93
CA GLN A 364 -23.73 -16.11 -17.11
C GLN A 364 -24.44 -16.41 -18.45
N SER A 365 -23.85 -17.25 -19.30
CA SER A 365 -24.47 -17.76 -20.53
C SER A 365 -25.63 -18.74 -20.27
N SER A 366 -25.83 -19.23 -19.04
CA SER A 366 -26.76 -20.33 -18.78
C SER A 366 -28.14 -19.93 -18.24
N HIS A 367 -28.38 -18.68 -17.84
CA HIS A 367 -29.62 -18.34 -17.09
C HIS A 367 -30.42 -17.10 -17.50
N THR A 368 -30.19 -16.48 -18.66
CA THR A 368 -31.17 -15.51 -19.18
C THR A 368 -31.18 -15.46 -20.70
N LEU A 369 -32.30 -15.87 -21.31
CA LEU A 369 -32.56 -15.85 -22.75
C LEU A 369 -33.23 -14.51 -23.14
N ILE A 370 -32.77 -13.90 -24.24
CA ILE A 370 -33.51 -13.57 -25.48
C ILE A 370 -32.73 -12.49 -26.28
N ALA A 371 -32.34 -12.86 -27.50
CA ALA A 371 -32.04 -12.05 -28.70
C ALA A 371 -31.22 -10.75 -28.54
N THR A 372 -29.90 -10.83 -28.75
CA THR A 372 -29.16 -10.32 -29.94
C THR A 372 -27.66 -10.57 -29.72
N GLU A 373 -27.03 -11.18 -30.71
CA GLU A 373 -25.60 -11.49 -30.84
C GLU A 373 -24.95 -12.34 -29.72
N THR A 374 -24.50 -13.53 -30.13
CA THR A 374 -23.57 -14.36 -29.38
C THR A 374 -22.21 -13.65 -29.33
N VAL A 375 -22.07 -12.63 -28.46
CA VAL A 375 -20.78 -11.96 -28.25
C VAL A 375 -19.79 -13.00 -27.71
N GLY A 376 -18.81 -13.36 -28.54
CA GLY A 376 -17.79 -14.36 -28.22
C GLY A 376 -17.01 -13.98 -26.95
N ARG A 377 -16.41 -14.98 -26.28
CA ARG A 377 -15.62 -14.78 -25.05
C ARG A 377 -14.59 -13.65 -25.21
N LYS A 378 -13.90 -13.58 -26.36
CA LYS A 378 -12.96 -12.51 -26.72
C LYS A 378 -13.60 -11.12 -26.63
N ALA A 379 -14.71 -10.89 -27.33
CA ALA A 379 -15.40 -9.59 -27.36
C ALA A 379 -15.95 -9.17 -25.98
N LYS A 380 -16.38 -10.11 -25.12
CA LYS A 380 -16.77 -9.78 -23.74
C LYS A 380 -15.58 -9.33 -22.89
N VAL A 381 -14.44 -10.01 -23.04
CA VAL A 381 -13.20 -9.64 -22.36
C VAL A 381 -12.74 -8.27 -22.83
N GLU A 382 -12.73 -8.02 -24.15
CA GLU A 382 -12.38 -6.73 -24.75
C GLU A 382 -13.27 -5.59 -24.23
N ARG A 383 -14.60 -5.76 -24.24
CA ARG A 383 -15.53 -4.75 -23.69
C ARG A 383 -15.22 -4.43 -22.23
N LYS A 384 -14.84 -5.43 -21.43
CA LYS A 384 -14.52 -5.20 -20.03
C LYS A 384 -13.14 -4.57 -19.84
N MET A 385 -12.15 -4.97 -20.63
CA MET A 385 -10.85 -4.28 -20.68
C MET A 385 -11.05 -2.81 -21.05
N GLU A 386 -11.97 -2.50 -21.96
CA GLU A 386 -12.34 -1.14 -22.32
C GLU A 386 -12.94 -0.40 -21.12
N LEU A 387 -13.87 -1.00 -20.38
CA LEU A 387 -14.41 -0.41 -19.14
C LEU A 387 -13.32 -0.17 -18.07
N GLU A 388 -12.39 -1.11 -17.90
CA GLU A 388 -11.27 -0.94 -16.96
C GLU A 388 -10.27 0.12 -17.40
N LYS A 389 -10.00 0.21 -18.71
CA LYS A 389 -9.19 1.26 -19.31
C LYS A 389 -9.86 2.63 -19.14
N MET A 390 -11.16 2.73 -19.37
CA MET A 390 -11.92 3.95 -19.11
C MET A 390 -11.84 4.33 -17.64
N ALA A 391 -12.03 3.38 -16.72
CA ALA A 391 -11.90 3.62 -15.29
C ALA A 391 -10.47 4.00 -14.87
N SER A 392 -9.43 3.46 -15.53
CA SER A 392 -8.02 3.76 -15.23
C SER A 392 -7.61 5.18 -15.65
N VAL A 393 -8.24 5.72 -16.69
CA VAL A 393 -8.05 7.12 -17.13
C VAL A 393 -9.09 8.10 -16.56
N GLY A 394 -10.05 7.61 -15.77
CA GLY A 394 -11.07 8.43 -15.09
C GLY A 394 -12.35 8.72 -15.90
N ASP A 395 -12.51 8.11 -17.07
CA ASP A 395 -13.65 8.30 -17.98
C ASP A 395 -14.76 7.23 -17.79
N GLY A 396 -14.69 6.39 -16.75
CA GLY A 396 -15.63 5.29 -16.51
C GLY A 396 -15.93 5.00 -15.03
N GLU A 397 -16.95 4.16 -14.78
CA GLU A 397 -17.37 3.77 -13.42
C GLU A 397 -16.24 3.08 -12.63
N PRO A 398 -16.08 3.37 -11.32
CA PRO A 398 -15.10 2.69 -10.48
C PRO A 398 -15.21 1.17 -10.54
N THR A 399 -14.07 0.50 -10.76
CA THR A 399 -13.98 -0.95 -10.70
C THR A 399 -13.24 -1.41 -9.44
N LEU A 400 -13.22 -2.72 -9.17
CA LEU A 400 -12.44 -3.25 -8.05
C LEU A 400 -10.93 -3.07 -8.24
N LEU A 401 -10.44 -2.99 -9.48
CA LEU A 401 -9.00 -2.81 -9.76
C LEU A 401 -8.63 -1.33 -9.97
N HIS A 402 -9.57 -0.54 -10.47
CA HIS A 402 -9.43 0.89 -10.72
C HIS A 402 -10.53 1.64 -9.94
N PRO A 403 -10.39 1.78 -8.62
CA PRO A 403 -11.43 2.36 -7.77
C PRO A 403 -11.54 3.89 -7.93
N GLY A 404 -10.52 4.55 -8.50
CA GLY A 404 -10.52 5.97 -8.89
C GLY A 404 -11.28 6.88 -7.91
N PRO A 405 -12.43 7.47 -8.31
CA PRO A 405 -13.22 8.38 -7.48
C PRO A 405 -13.72 7.80 -6.15
N LYS A 406 -13.98 6.50 -6.08
CA LYS A 406 -14.40 5.83 -4.84
C LYS A 406 -13.30 5.90 -3.78
N LEU A 407 -12.05 5.61 -4.16
CA LEU A 407 -10.91 5.66 -3.24
C LEU A 407 -10.62 7.09 -2.76
N VAL A 408 -10.78 8.06 -3.66
CA VAL A 408 -10.69 9.49 -3.33
C VAL A 408 -11.73 9.86 -2.27
N SER A 409 -12.99 9.47 -2.48
CA SER A 409 -14.09 9.75 -1.55
C SER A 409 -13.80 9.23 -0.14
N VAL A 410 -13.24 8.00 -0.03
CA VAL A 410 -12.90 7.41 1.27
C VAL A 410 -11.73 8.08 1.95
N LEU A 411 -10.71 8.48 1.19
CA LEU A 411 -9.60 9.23 1.74
C LEU A 411 -10.02 10.63 2.21
N LEU A 412 -10.80 11.35 1.44
CA LEU A 412 -11.27 12.69 1.82
C LEU A 412 -12.21 12.64 3.04
N HIS A 413 -13.00 11.59 3.17
CA HIS A 413 -13.77 11.37 4.40
C HIS A 413 -12.87 11.13 5.62
N ALA A 414 -11.81 10.32 5.48
CA ALA A 414 -10.82 10.16 6.56
C ALA A 414 -10.11 11.49 6.91
N ARG A 415 -9.78 12.33 5.91
CA ARG A 415 -9.24 13.69 6.13
C ARG A 415 -10.22 14.60 6.87
N ALA A 416 -11.52 14.45 6.64
CA ALA A 416 -12.57 15.21 7.32
C ALA A 416 -12.72 14.78 8.79
N LEU A 417 -12.66 13.48 9.07
CA LEU A 417 -12.72 12.90 10.42
C LEU A 417 -11.47 13.19 11.25
N PHE A 418 -10.31 13.15 10.60
CA PHE A 418 -8.99 13.24 11.21
C PHE A 418 -8.18 14.40 10.61
N PRO A 419 -8.61 15.66 10.81
CA PRO A 419 -7.97 16.83 10.20
C PRO A 419 -6.52 17.03 10.66
N ASN A 420 -6.18 16.59 11.88
CA ASN A 420 -4.83 16.69 12.44
C ASN A 420 -3.95 15.49 12.02
N GLY A 421 -4.55 14.43 11.46
CA GLY A 421 -3.82 13.24 11.05
C GLY A 421 -2.86 13.46 9.88
N ASN A 422 -1.57 13.67 10.15
CA ASN A 422 -0.52 13.77 9.13
C ASN A 422 -0.39 12.49 8.27
N LEU A 423 -0.76 11.34 8.83
CA LEU A 423 -0.81 10.08 8.07
C LEU A 423 -1.78 10.18 6.88
N TRP A 424 -2.94 10.81 7.07
CA TRP A 424 -3.94 10.98 6.01
C TRP A 424 -3.52 12.05 5.01
N LEU A 425 -2.93 13.15 5.50
CA LEU A 425 -2.34 14.18 4.65
C LEU A 425 -1.29 13.57 3.70
N LEU A 426 -0.41 12.72 4.23
CA LEU A 426 0.57 11.97 3.44
C LEU A 426 -0.10 11.11 2.36
N GLN A 427 -1.15 10.36 2.70
CA GLN A 427 -1.84 9.54 1.70
C GLN A 427 -2.49 10.38 0.60
N GLU A 428 -3.04 11.54 0.96
CA GLU A 428 -3.62 12.47 -0.01
C GLU A 428 -2.56 13.04 -0.95
N SER A 429 -1.41 13.46 -0.43
CA SER A 429 -0.29 13.89 -1.26
C SER A 429 0.21 12.78 -2.18
N ARG A 430 0.26 11.52 -1.73
CA ARG A 430 0.56 10.38 -2.61
C ARG A 430 -0.46 10.21 -3.72
N MET A 431 -1.74 10.43 -3.41
CA MET A 431 -2.84 10.33 -4.36
C MET A 431 -2.83 11.45 -5.41
N LEU A 432 -2.44 12.66 -5.01
CA LEU A 432 -2.12 13.77 -5.92
C LEU A 432 -0.95 13.38 -6.84
N ALA A 433 0.13 12.86 -6.25
CA ALA A 433 1.32 12.49 -7.00
C ALA A 433 1.09 11.33 -7.99
N SER A 434 0.24 10.35 -7.65
CA SER A 434 -0.12 9.27 -8.58
C SER A 434 -0.92 9.75 -9.80
N ARG A 435 -1.50 10.96 -9.73
CA ARG A 435 -2.23 11.62 -10.81
C ARG A 435 -1.40 12.71 -11.52
N GLY A 436 -0.10 12.76 -11.29
CA GLY A 436 0.80 13.76 -11.90
C GLY A 436 0.66 15.18 -11.32
N ARG A 437 -0.13 15.39 -10.26
CA ARG A 437 -0.27 16.68 -9.55
C ARG A 437 0.86 16.84 -8.51
N LEU A 438 2.12 16.77 -8.96
CA LEU A 438 3.29 16.67 -8.07
C LEU A 438 3.54 17.94 -7.26
N GLU A 439 3.38 19.12 -7.87
CA GLU A 439 3.56 20.42 -7.23
C GLU A 439 2.60 20.57 -6.06
N GLU A 440 1.33 20.27 -6.29
CA GLU A 440 0.28 20.34 -5.27
C GLU A 440 0.48 19.28 -4.17
N ALA A 441 1.00 18.10 -4.52
CA ALA A 441 1.38 17.09 -3.54
C ALA A 441 2.45 17.61 -2.56
N VAL A 442 3.50 18.27 -3.08
CA VAL A 442 4.57 18.86 -2.26
C VAL A 442 4.04 20.02 -1.43
N GLU A 443 3.25 20.92 -2.00
CA GLU A 443 2.61 22.03 -1.27
C GLU A 443 1.74 21.53 -0.10
N LEU A 444 0.95 20.47 -0.33
CA LEU A 444 0.17 19.82 0.73
C LEU A 444 1.09 19.25 1.81
N MET A 445 2.18 18.57 1.44
CA MET A 445 3.17 18.05 2.41
C MET A 445 3.89 19.17 3.16
N ASP A 446 4.09 20.34 2.57
CA ASP A 446 4.70 21.51 3.20
C ASP A 446 3.79 22.19 4.23
N SER A 447 2.48 21.95 4.14
CA SER A 447 1.50 22.41 5.14
C SER A 447 1.45 21.54 6.41
N ALA A 448 2.11 20.37 6.40
CA ALA A 448 2.09 19.46 7.53
C ALA A 448 2.75 20.07 8.78
N HIS A 449 2.11 19.87 9.93
CA HIS A 449 2.70 20.19 11.23
C HIS A 449 3.55 19.02 11.71
N LYS A 450 4.36 19.25 12.75
CA LYS A 450 5.15 18.17 13.37
C LYS A 450 4.24 17.12 13.99
N SER A 451 4.41 15.86 13.61
CA SER A 451 3.63 14.74 14.11
C SER A 451 4.00 14.34 15.54
N GLU A 452 3.05 13.81 16.31
CA GLU A 452 3.35 13.12 17.57
C GLU A 452 4.12 11.81 17.31
N MET A 453 3.98 11.25 16.11
CA MET A 453 4.72 10.08 15.64
C MET A 453 5.86 10.48 14.69
N LYS A 454 7.10 10.50 15.20
CA LYS A 454 8.30 10.79 14.39
C LYS A 454 8.43 9.93 13.11
N GLN A 455 7.86 8.73 13.11
CA GLN A 455 7.86 7.82 11.97
C GLN A 455 6.98 8.34 10.82
N VAL A 456 5.90 9.06 11.13
CA VAL A 456 5.06 9.71 10.13
C VAL A 456 5.81 10.89 9.50
N ASP A 457 6.49 11.71 10.31
CA ASP A 457 7.36 12.79 9.81
C ASP A 457 8.44 12.24 8.86
N ALA A 458 9.05 11.11 9.22
CA ALA A 458 10.05 10.45 8.40
C ALA A 458 9.49 9.94 7.06
N LEU A 459 8.30 9.34 7.06
CA LEU A 459 7.63 8.90 5.83
C LEU A 459 7.26 10.09 4.94
N LEU A 460 6.76 11.17 5.54
CA LEU A 460 6.38 12.38 4.83
C LEU A 460 7.61 13.04 4.20
N GLY A 461 8.69 13.22 4.94
CA GLY A 461 9.95 13.76 4.42
C GLY A 461 10.54 12.89 3.31
N TYR A 462 10.47 11.56 3.44
CA TYR A 462 10.94 10.65 2.40
C TYR A 462 10.14 10.77 1.11
N ASP A 463 8.81 10.74 1.18
CA ASP A 463 8.00 10.83 -0.04
C ASP A 463 8.07 12.22 -0.67
N ARG A 464 8.17 13.28 0.13
CA ARG A 464 8.39 14.63 -0.40
C ARG A 464 9.71 14.72 -1.15
N ALA A 465 10.81 14.21 -0.57
CA ALA A 465 12.11 14.16 -1.24
C ALA A 465 12.06 13.36 -2.56
N MET A 466 11.33 12.24 -2.58
CA MET A 466 11.12 11.45 -3.80
C MET A 466 10.30 12.22 -4.86
N ILE A 467 9.21 12.87 -4.48
CA ILE A 467 8.38 13.67 -5.40
C ILE A 467 9.18 14.85 -5.96
N LEU A 468 9.97 15.53 -5.13
CA LEU A 468 10.91 16.56 -5.58
C LEU A 468 11.92 16.01 -6.60
N ALA A 469 12.43 14.80 -6.39
CA ALA A 469 13.30 14.14 -7.37
C ALA A 469 12.58 13.83 -8.69
N PHE A 470 11.30 13.45 -8.66
CA PHE A 470 10.49 13.26 -9.88
C PHE A 470 10.29 14.57 -10.65
N MET A 471 10.21 15.69 -9.92
CA MET A 471 10.11 17.03 -10.48
C MET A 471 11.47 17.63 -10.88
N HIS A 472 12.58 16.89 -10.71
CA HIS A 472 13.95 17.39 -10.94
C HIS A 472 14.36 18.57 -10.04
N LYS A 473 13.68 18.76 -8.90
CA LYS A 473 13.99 19.75 -7.85
C LYS A 473 15.11 19.23 -6.93
N PHE A 474 16.24 18.89 -7.53
CA PHE A 474 17.28 18.07 -6.92
C PHE A 474 18.00 18.73 -5.74
N ASP A 475 18.18 20.06 -5.71
CA ASP A 475 18.81 20.75 -4.56
C ASP A 475 17.99 20.49 -3.29
N ARG A 476 16.69 20.78 -3.34
CA ARG A 476 15.79 20.57 -2.21
C ARG A 476 15.67 19.09 -1.86
N ALA A 477 15.50 18.21 -2.85
CA ALA A 477 15.45 16.77 -2.62
C ALA A 477 16.69 16.27 -1.86
N GLY A 478 17.89 16.70 -2.27
CA GLY A 478 19.15 16.35 -1.61
C GLY A 478 19.22 16.82 -0.16
N ARG A 479 18.75 18.03 0.15
CA ARG A 479 18.66 18.53 1.53
C ARG A 479 17.69 17.70 2.38
N GLU A 480 16.52 17.34 1.83
CA GLU A 480 15.52 16.55 2.57
C GLU A 480 15.99 15.12 2.83
N PHE A 481 16.68 14.47 1.87
CA PHE A 481 17.29 13.17 2.13
C PHE A 481 18.33 13.22 3.25
N LEU A 482 19.14 14.28 3.33
CA LEU A 482 20.10 14.43 4.43
C LEU A 482 19.41 14.63 5.78
N GLU A 483 18.28 15.34 5.82
CA GLU A 483 17.52 15.51 7.06
C GLU A 483 16.96 14.18 7.58
N LEU A 484 16.57 13.26 6.69
CA LEU A 484 16.13 11.91 7.09
C LEU A 484 17.20 11.11 7.82
N VAL A 485 18.50 11.41 7.62
CA VAL A 485 19.59 10.77 8.38
C VAL A 485 19.48 11.13 9.87
N ASN A 486 18.97 12.32 10.20
CA ASN A 486 18.79 12.79 11.58
C ASN A 486 17.52 12.23 12.24
N ILE A 487 16.49 11.92 11.43
CA ILE A 487 15.18 11.45 11.91
C ILE A 487 15.15 9.92 12.02
N ASN A 488 15.62 9.22 10.99
CA ASN A 488 15.55 7.76 10.90
C ASN A 488 16.78 7.07 11.48
N SER A 489 16.58 5.89 12.04
CA SER A 489 17.65 5.05 12.60
C SER A 489 18.29 4.09 11.58
N TYR A 490 17.73 4.00 10.37
CA TYR A 490 18.10 3.07 9.30
C TYR A 490 18.26 3.79 7.94
N SER A 491 18.74 3.07 6.92
CA SER A 491 18.90 3.56 5.52
C SER A 491 19.82 4.78 5.32
N HIS A 492 20.73 5.07 6.26
CA HIS A 492 21.65 6.21 6.16
C HIS A 492 22.52 6.19 4.90
N CYS A 493 23.01 5.01 4.49
CA CYS A 493 23.75 4.85 3.24
C CYS A 493 22.89 5.25 2.03
N LEU A 494 21.63 4.78 1.99
CA LEU A 494 20.70 5.08 0.92
C LEU A 494 20.39 6.57 0.83
N TYR A 495 20.07 7.23 1.96
CA TYR A 495 19.78 8.67 1.97
C TYR A 495 20.99 9.51 1.57
N THR A 496 22.18 9.15 2.05
CA THR A 496 23.44 9.82 1.67
C THR A 496 23.71 9.67 0.16
N TYR A 497 23.47 8.49 -0.39
CA TYR A 497 23.62 8.23 -1.82
C TYR A 497 22.59 8.98 -2.66
N PHE A 498 21.32 9.02 -2.25
CA PHE A 498 20.28 9.84 -2.88
C PHE A 498 20.69 11.31 -2.93
N ALA A 499 21.13 11.88 -1.81
CA ALA A 499 21.57 13.26 -1.75
C ALA A 499 22.79 13.52 -2.66
N GLY A 500 23.78 12.62 -2.65
CA GLY A 500 24.94 12.71 -3.54
C GLY A 500 24.55 12.64 -5.03
N ALA A 501 23.62 11.76 -5.38
CA ALA A 501 23.09 11.63 -6.73
C ALA A 501 22.30 12.87 -7.18
N CYS A 502 21.49 13.47 -6.30
CA CYS A 502 20.80 14.73 -6.56
C CYS A 502 21.79 15.87 -6.83
N TYR A 503 22.81 16.05 -5.98
CA TYR A 503 23.79 17.12 -6.19
C TYR A 503 24.69 16.88 -7.41
N LEU A 504 24.94 15.62 -7.79
CA LEU A 504 25.61 15.29 -9.05
C LEU A 504 24.79 15.82 -10.24
N GLU A 505 23.48 15.58 -10.26
CA GLU A 505 22.64 16.11 -11.34
C GLU A 505 22.50 17.63 -11.28
N CYS A 506 22.42 18.26 -10.10
CA CYS A 506 22.52 19.72 -10.00
C CYS A 506 23.80 20.25 -10.67
N TYR A 507 24.95 19.61 -10.41
CA TYR A 507 26.22 19.98 -11.03
C TYR A 507 26.21 19.79 -12.55
N ARG A 508 25.66 18.68 -13.06
CA ARG A 508 25.50 18.43 -14.51
C ARG A 508 24.57 19.44 -15.16
N MET A 509 23.45 19.78 -14.52
CA MET A 509 22.52 20.83 -14.96
C MET A 509 23.20 22.20 -15.05
N CYS A 510 24.08 22.54 -14.09
CA CYS A 510 24.89 23.76 -14.16
C CYS A 510 25.88 23.77 -15.34
N ILE A 511 26.38 22.60 -15.76
CA ILE A 511 27.30 22.48 -16.90
C ILE A 511 26.55 22.57 -18.23
N THR A 512 25.42 21.89 -18.34
CA THR A 512 24.64 21.78 -19.58
C THR A 512 23.72 22.97 -19.82
N GLY A 513 23.41 23.74 -18.78
CA GLY A 513 22.41 24.81 -18.81
C GLY A 513 20.97 24.31 -18.79
N LEU A 514 20.74 23.00 -18.62
CA LEU A 514 19.41 22.41 -18.48
C LEU A 514 18.84 22.72 -17.09
N ASN A 515 17.57 23.15 -17.03
CA ASN A 515 16.85 23.37 -15.78
C ASN A 515 15.36 23.10 -15.98
N ILE A 516 14.62 23.08 -14.87
CA ILE A 516 13.17 23.22 -14.88
C ILE A 516 12.78 24.66 -15.25
N GLU A 517 11.49 24.91 -15.55
CA GLU A 517 10.97 26.23 -15.87
C GLU A 517 11.38 27.33 -14.85
N SER A 518 11.58 28.55 -15.34
CA SER A 518 12.30 29.60 -14.60
C SER A 518 11.51 30.24 -13.45
N ASP A 519 10.19 30.16 -13.49
CA ASP A 519 9.23 30.74 -12.53
C ASP A 519 8.83 29.78 -11.40
N VAL A 520 9.29 28.53 -11.46
CA VAL A 520 8.96 27.50 -10.46
C VAL A 520 9.96 27.53 -9.29
N PRO A 521 9.51 27.42 -8.02
CA PRO A 521 10.41 27.34 -6.87
C PRO A 521 11.25 26.05 -6.89
N ASP A 522 12.39 26.08 -6.17
CA ASP A 522 13.35 24.97 -6.01
C ASP A 522 14.08 24.54 -7.30
N LYS A 523 14.15 25.40 -8.32
CA LYS A 523 15.03 25.18 -9.48
C LYS A 523 16.50 25.15 -9.07
N VAL A 524 17.32 24.48 -9.87
CA VAL A 524 18.77 24.39 -9.62
C VAL A 524 19.39 25.79 -9.74
N ASP A 525 20.14 26.21 -8.71
CA ASP A 525 20.81 27.50 -8.69
C ASP A 525 22.19 27.38 -9.35
N PHE A 526 22.31 27.85 -10.60
CA PHE A 526 23.56 27.75 -11.36
C PHE A 526 24.74 28.49 -10.73
N THR A 527 24.51 29.43 -9.81
CA THR A 527 25.59 30.08 -9.05
C THR A 527 26.26 29.15 -8.04
N LYS A 528 25.58 28.06 -7.65
CA LYS A 528 26.08 27.05 -6.70
C LYS A 528 26.80 25.87 -7.36
N LYS A 529 27.22 26.00 -8.62
CA LYS A 529 27.90 24.93 -9.38
C LYS A 529 29.02 24.23 -8.59
N ASP A 530 29.93 25.00 -7.99
CA ASP A 530 31.06 24.44 -7.24
C ASP A 530 30.63 23.78 -5.93
N TYR A 531 29.62 24.35 -5.26
CA TYR A 531 29.01 23.75 -4.08
C TYR A 531 28.39 22.38 -4.41
N TYR A 532 27.60 22.29 -5.48
CA TYR A 532 26.98 21.02 -5.89
C TYR A 532 28.04 19.97 -6.24
N LYS A 533 29.10 20.37 -6.94
CA LYS A 533 30.25 19.50 -7.22
C LYS A 533 30.90 18.96 -5.94
N GLU A 534 31.17 19.84 -4.97
CA GLU A 534 31.78 19.44 -3.70
C GLU A 534 30.88 18.49 -2.89
N GLN A 535 29.57 18.81 -2.78
CA GLN A 535 28.63 17.97 -2.05
C GLN A 535 28.45 16.60 -2.70
N ALA A 536 28.35 16.55 -4.03
CA ALA A 536 28.24 15.29 -4.76
C ALA A 536 29.47 14.39 -4.51
N ASP A 537 30.68 14.94 -4.65
CA ASP A 537 31.93 14.20 -4.44
C ASP A 537 32.04 13.69 -3.00
N LYS A 538 31.76 14.56 -2.02
CA LYS A 538 31.79 14.23 -0.60
C LYS A 538 30.81 13.11 -0.25
N LEU A 539 29.54 13.23 -0.64
CA LEU A 539 28.49 12.31 -0.21
C LEU A 539 28.60 10.96 -0.90
N LEU A 540 28.88 10.92 -2.20
CA LEU A 540 29.05 9.67 -2.95
C LEU A 540 30.24 8.85 -2.43
N LYS A 541 31.36 9.51 -2.07
CA LYS A 541 32.51 8.83 -1.45
C LYS A 541 32.27 8.44 0.01
N ALA A 542 31.39 9.14 0.72
CA ALA A 542 31.05 8.80 2.11
C ALA A 542 30.09 7.60 2.20
N ALA A 543 29.18 7.41 1.24
CA ALA A 543 28.15 6.38 1.27
C ALA A 543 28.67 4.94 1.52
N PRO A 544 29.77 4.46 0.88
CA PRO A 544 30.31 3.12 1.14
C PRO A 544 30.66 2.87 2.61
N SER A 545 31.14 3.89 3.32
CA SER A 545 31.50 3.78 4.72
C SER A 545 30.30 3.58 5.65
N LEU A 546 29.07 3.80 5.16
CA LEU A 546 27.83 3.64 5.90
C LEU A 546 27.19 2.26 5.70
N ILE A 547 27.67 1.48 4.73
CA ILE A 547 27.14 0.15 4.40
C ILE A 547 27.24 -0.76 5.61
N GLY A 548 26.14 -1.44 5.94
CA GLY A 548 26.09 -2.44 7.01
C GLY A 548 26.31 -1.89 8.43
N LYS A 549 26.46 -0.58 8.62
CA LYS A 549 26.50 0.05 9.95
C LYS A 549 25.15 -0.05 10.67
N LYS A 550 24.06 -0.04 9.90
CA LYS A 550 22.70 -0.31 10.36
C LYS A 550 22.17 -1.52 9.60
N LYS A 551 22.40 -2.71 10.15
CA LYS A 551 21.97 -3.97 9.52
C LYS A 551 20.45 -4.09 9.59
N PHE A 552 19.83 -4.51 8.50
CA PHE A 552 18.46 -5.00 8.49
C PHE A 552 18.50 -6.53 8.36
N GLN A 553 17.91 -7.23 9.33
CA GLN A 553 17.96 -8.70 9.37
C GLN A 553 19.39 -9.30 9.26
N SER A 554 20.39 -8.67 9.88
CA SER A 554 21.82 -9.05 9.82
C SER A 554 22.42 -9.19 8.41
N LYS A 555 21.72 -8.76 7.36
CA LYS A 555 22.17 -8.74 5.97
C LYS A 555 22.38 -7.31 5.50
N ILE A 556 23.25 -7.14 4.50
CA ILE A 556 23.37 -5.87 3.79
C ILE A 556 22.07 -5.68 2.98
N PRO A 557 21.32 -4.57 3.19
CA PRO A 557 20.12 -4.27 2.43
C PRO A 557 20.36 -4.32 0.91
N PRO A 558 19.38 -4.75 0.09
CA PRO A 558 19.55 -4.87 -1.36
C PRO A 558 20.05 -3.59 -2.05
N PHE A 559 19.55 -2.42 -1.64
CA PHE A 559 20.01 -1.14 -2.19
C PHE A 559 21.44 -0.78 -1.78
N GLU A 560 21.92 -1.21 -0.61
CA GLU A 560 23.31 -0.98 -0.23
C GLU A 560 24.27 -1.84 -1.06
N LYS A 561 23.85 -3.06 -1.47
CA LYS A 561 24.62 -3.87 -2.43
C LYS A 561 24.71 -3.18 -3.79
N PHE A 562 23.59 -2.63 -4.26
CA PHE A 562 23.52 -1.82 -5.49
C PHE A 562 24.47 -0.63 -5.45
N ILE A 563 24.40 0.15 -4.38
CA ILE A 563 25.27 1.32 -4.17
C ILE A 563 26.74 0.90 -4.16
N ALA A 564 27.09 -0.16 -3.42
CA ALA A 564 28.46 -0.67 -3.36
C ALA A 564 29.01 -1.06 -4.74
N ARG A 565 28.20 -1.77 -5.53
CA ARG A 565 28.58 -2.21 -6.87
C ARG A 565 28.79 -1.01 -7.81
N LYS A 566 27.82 -0.07 -7.84
CA LYS A 566 27.88 1.11 -8.72
C LYS A 566 29.08 1.99 -8.39
N LEU A 567 29.33 2.28 -7.11
CA LEU A 567 30.47 3.11 -6.72
C LEU A 567 31.81 2.43 -7.02
N LYS A 568 31.92 1.11 -6.83
CA LYS A 568 33.12 0.34 -7.21
C LYS A 568 33.39 0.38 -8.71
N GLN A 569 32.35 0.38 -9.55
CA GLN A 569 32.48 0.53 -11.00
C GLN A 569 33.04 1.92 -11.36
N ILE A 570 32.53 2.98 -10.73
CA ILE A 570 33.01 4.36 -10.93
C ILE A 570 34.48 4.49 -10.50
N GLU A 571 34.86 3.93 -9.34
CA GLU A 571 36.25 3.90 -8.86
C GLU A 571 37.18 3.17 -9.84
N LYS A 572 36.72 2.08 -10.45
CA LYS A 572 37.50 1.35 -11.47
C LYS A 572 37.73 2.21 -12.72
N THR A 573 36.70 2.91 -13.19
CA THR A 573 36.82 3.85 -14.31
C THR A 573 37.75 5.01 -13.96
N GLN A 574 37.69 5.51 -12.73
CA GLN A 574 38.61 6.53 -12.24
C GLN A 574 40.06 6.08 -12.28
N GLN A 575 40.36 4.86 -11.81
CA GLN A 575 41.70 4.30 -11.86
C GLN A 575 42.19 4.08 -13.30
N ALA A 576 41.31 3.69 -14.21
CA ALA A 576 41.66 3.45 -15.61
C ALA A 576 41.89 4.74 -16.42
N THR A 577 41.18 5.82 -16.10
CA THR A 577 41.20 7.07 -16.89
C THR A 577 42.02 8.19 -16.24
N GLY A 578 42.23 8.16 -14.92
CA GLY A 578 42.85 9.23 -14.16
C GLY A 578 41.99 10.50 -14.01
N LEU A 579 40.73 10.46 -14.47
CA LEU A 579 39.81 11.60 -14.39
C LEU A 579 39.33 11.85 -12.94
N PRO A 580 38.79 13.04 -12.64
CA PRO A 580 38.09 13.28 -11.38
C PRO A 580 36.91 12.33 -11.18
N PHE A 581 36.66 11.90 -9.93
CA PHE A 581 35.64 10.89 -9.60
C PHE A 581 34.26 11.15 -10.24
N LEU A 582 33.75 12.39 -10.16
CA LEU A 582 32.45 12.75 -10.73
C LEU A 582 32.42 12.71 -12.27
N ASP A 583 33.56 12.92 -12.92
CA ASP A 583 33.68 12.83 -14.38
C ASP A 583 33.72 11.36 -14.85
N CYS A 584 33.89 10.41 -13.94
CA CYS A 584 33.86 8.96 -14.20
C CYS A 584 32.46 8.35 -14.00
N VAL A 585 31.47 9.14 -13.59
CA VAL A 585 30.09 8.66 -13.44
C VAL A 585 29.45 8.61 -14.83
N GLY A 586 28.96 7.43 -15.22
CA GLY A 586 28.19 7.23 -16.44
C GLY A 586 26.74 7.69 -16.29
N THR A 587 25.79 6.79 -16.54
CA THR A 587 24.35 7.07 -16.52
C THR A 587 23.90 7.70 -15.19
N SER A 588 22.85 8.53 -15.26
CA SER A 588 22.35 9.30 -14.13
C SER A 588 21.92 8.42 -12.95
N LEU A 589 22.61 8.59 -11.81
CA LEU A 589 22.40 7.81 -10.59
C LEU A 589 21.01 8.04 -9.99
N ILE A 590 20.51 9.28 -10.01
CA ILE A 590 19.19 9.60 -9.44
C ILE A 590 18.07 9.03 -10.31
N HIS A 591 18.23 9.01 -11.63
CA HIS A 591 17.23 8.44 -12.53
C HIS A 591 17.14 6.91 -12.44
N GLU A 592 18.25 6.22 -12.19
CA GLU A 592 18.23 4.80 -11.79
C GLU A 592 17.40 4.59 -10.52
N LEU A 593 17.59 5.44 -9.49
CA LEU A 593 16.83 5.35 -8.24
C LEU A 593 15.34 5.67 -8.43
N VAL A 594 15.02 6.70 -9.20
CA VAL A 594 13.65 7.16 -9.50
C VAL A 594 12.81 6.04 -10.12
N TYR A 595 13.41 5.18 -10.96
CA TYR A 595 12.71 4.03 -11.54
C TYR A 595 12.15 3.08 -10.45
N PHE A 596 12.92 2.78 -9.40
CA PHE A 596 12.51 1.82 -8.36
C PHE A 596 11.35 2.31 -7.47
N TRP A 597 11.06 3.61 -7.48
CA TRP A 597 9.93 4.24 -6.78
C TRP A 597 8.85 4.76 -7.73
N ASN A 598 8.78 4.18 -8.93
CA ASN A 598 7.70 4.44 -9.90
C ASN A 598 7.64 5.90 -10.39
N GLY A 599 8.76 6.62 -10.37
CA GLY A 599 8.77 8.05 -10.68
C GLY A 599 8.37 8.38 -12.12
N TYR A 600 8.83 7.59 -13.10
CA TYR A 600 8.48 7.80 -14.51
C TYR A 600 6.97 7.70 -14.80
N ASN A 601 6.23 6.92 -14.00
CA ASN A 601 4.77 6.84 -14.13
C ASN A 601 4.05 8.07 -13.55
N ARG A 602 4.73 8.85 -12.72
CA ARG A 602 4.19 10.03 -12.01
C ARG A 602 4.66 11.35 -12.61
N MET A 603 5.74 11.33 -13.39
CA MET A 603 6.28 12.52 -14.06
C MET A 603 5.29 13.09 -15.09
N THR A 604 5.22 14.41 -15.17
CA THR A 604 4.51 15.14 -16.22
C THR A 604 5.25 15.03 -17.56
N GLU A 605 4.61 15.46 -18.65
CA GLU A 605 5.23 15.45 -19.99
C GLU A 605 6.53 16.27 -20.02
N GLU A 606 6.54 17.45 -19.39
CA GLU A 606 7.72 18.31 -19.27
C GLU A 606 8.86 17.60 -18.54
N GLN A 607 8.56 16.97 -17.41
CA GLN A 607 9.53 16.25 -16.59
C GLN A 607 10.09 15.03 -17.34
N LEU A 608 9.27 14.30 -18.09
CA LEU A 608 9.72 13.18 -18.92
C LEU A 608 10.65 13.64 -20.05
N ARG A 609 10.34 14.77 -20.70
CA ARG A 609 11.20 15.37 -21.73
C ARG A 609 12.53 15.84 -21.16
N LEU A 610 12.53 16.43 -19.97
CA LEU A 610 13.75 16.82 -19.27
C LEU A 610 14.57 15.58 -18.86
N ALA A 611 13.94 14.52 -18.36
CA ALA A 611 14.59 13.27 -18.02
C ALA A 611 15.34 12.65 -19.22
N ILE A 612 14.73 12.63 -20.42
CA ILE A 612 15.39 12.16 -21.64
C ILE A 612 16.68 12.94 -21.93
N LYS A 613 16.62 14.28 -21.82
CA LYS A 613 17.78 15.16 -22.05
C LYS A 613 18.89 14.96 -21.01
N LEU A 614 18.53 14.87 -19.73
CA LEU A 614 19.51 14.66 -18.65
C LEU A 614 20.19 13.29 -18.78
N LEU A 615 19.44 12.25 -19.12
CA LEU A 615 19.99 10.93 -19.42
C LEU A 615 20.99 10.98 -20.59
N GLY A 616 20.70 11.79 -21.61
CA GLY A 616 21.56 12.02 -22.77
C GLY A 616 22.96 12.57 -22.47
N TYR A 617 23.21 13.12 -21.26
CA TYR A 617 24.54 13.58 -20.83
C TYR A 617 25.61 12.49 -20.96
N SER A 618 25.24 11.23 -20.75
CA SER A 618 26.20 10.12 -20.63
C SER A 618 26.63 9.53 -21.98
N ALA A 619 25.99 9.94 -23.08
CA ALA A 619 26.36 9.52 -24.41
C ALA A 619 27.81 9.92 -24.73
N ASP A 620 28.60 8.98 -25.25
CA ASP A 620 29.98 9.22 -25.68
C ASP A 620 30.09 9.74 -27.12
N SER A 621 28.97 9.74 -27.84
CA SER A 621 28.84 10.15 -29.23
C SER A 621 27.41 10.61 -29.50
N ILE A 622 27.22 11.58 -30.39
CA ILE A 622 25.89 12.06 -30.79
C ILE A 622 25.40 11.21 -31.97
N LYS A 623 24.57 10.20 -31.68
CA LYS A 623 23.97 9.32 -32.70
C LYS A 623 22.52 9.72 -32.99
N ASP A 624 21.80 10.14 -31.95
CA ASP A 624 20.42 10.58 -32.02
C ASP A 624 20.28 11.91 -31.26
N LYS A 625 19.96 12.99 -31.97
CA LYS A 625 19.88 14.34 -31.38
C LYS A 625 18.68 14.54 -30.45
N ASP A 626 17.68 13.67 -30.52
CA ASP A 626 16.53 13.70 -29.62
C ASP A 626 16.82 12.98 -28.30
N LEU A 627 17.87 12.15 -28.25
CA LEU A 627 18.23 11.32 -27.09
C LEU A 627 19.60 11.64 -26.49
N ASP A 628 20.57 12.06 -27.31
CA ASP A 628 21.94 12.34 -26.91
C ASP A 628 22.13 13.84 -26.72
N LEU A 629 22.81 14.24 -25.65
CA LEU A 629 22.96 15.66 -25.31
C LEU A 629 24.24 16.24 -25.93
N GLU A 630 24.06 17.17 -26.87
CA GLU A 630 25.12 17.88 -27.57
C GLU A 630 25.47 19.20 -26.86
N ASN A 631 26.76 19.50 -26.68
CA ASN A 631 27.18 20.81 -26.23
C ASN A 631 27.01 21.82 -27.38
N PRO A 632 26.15 22.85 -27.25
CA PRO A 632 25.85 23.76 -28.35
C PRO A 632 27.03 24.64 -28.77
N ALA A 633 28.05 24.78 -27.90
CA ALA A 633 29.24 25.58 -28.20
C ALA A 633 30.33 24.77 -28.93
N THR A 634 30.47 23.48 -28.64
CA THR A 634 31.54 22.64 -29.19
C THR A 634 31.06 21.62 -30.22
N HIS A 635 29.74 21.35 -30.28
CA HIS A 635 29.15 20.24 -31.05
C HIS A 635 29.66 18.84 -30.64
N GLU A 636 30.20 18.73 -29.43
CA GLU A 636 30.71 17.48 -28.85
C GLU A 636 29.78 16.97 -27.73
N PRO A 637 29.81 15.67 -27.41
CA PRO A 637 29.14 15.12 -26.23
C PRO A 637 29.68 15.71 -24.92
N TYR A 638 28.86 15.71 -23.87
CA TYR A 638 29.28 16.16 -22.53
C TYR A 638 30.09 15.10 -21.76
N SER A 639 29.91 13.81 -22.06
CA SER A 639 30.65 12.73 -21.40
C SER A 639 32.14 12.82 -21.69
N LYS A 640 32.96 12.61 -20.66
CA LYS A 640 34.44 12.57 -20.77
C LYS A 640 35.00 11.14 -20.84
N ILE A 641 34.12 10.14 -20.74
CA ILE A 641 34.48 8.73 -20.76
C ILE A 641 33.78 8.06 -21.93
N SER A 642 34.41 7.00 -22.45
CA SER A 642 33.74 6.09 -23.38
C SER A 642 32.58 5.39 -22.68
N GLU A 643 31.42 5.33 -23.33
CA GLU A 643 30.21 4.77 -22.73
C GLU A 643 30.25 3.24 -22.87
N ALA A 644 30.34 2.54 -21.74
CA ALA A 644 30.29 1.10 -21.74
C ALA A 644 28.90 0.61 -22.20
N CYS A 645 28.86 -0.48 -22.96
CA CYS A 645 27.61 -1.02 -23.54
C CYS A 645 26.51 -1.18 -22.47
N GLU A 646 26.87 -1.68 -21.29
CA GLU A 646 25.94 -1.86 -20.18
C GLU A 646 25.40 -0.54 -19.60
N GLU A 647 26.19 0.55 -19.57
CA GLU A 647 25.71 1.86 -19.13
C GLU A 647 24.78 2.49 -20.17
N ALA A 648 25.10 2.33 -21.46
CA ALA A 648 24.23 2.73 -22.56
C ALA A 648 22.89 1.99 -22.52
N MET A 649 22.89 0.70 -22.20
CA MET A 649 21.66 -0.07 -22.04
C MET A 649 20.79 0.46 -20.88
N ILE A 650 21.36 0.89 -19.75
CA ILE A 650 20.61 1.54 -18.67
C ILE A 650 19.97 2.83 -19.19
N ARG A 651 20.78 3.70 -19.80
CA ARG A 651 20.33 5.00 -20.34
C ARG A 651 19.17 4.82 -21.31
N HIS A 652 19.33 3.95 -22.31
CA HIS A 652 18.30 3.70 -23.32
C HIS A 652 17.08 2.98 -22.78
N THR A 653 17.20 2.14 -21.74
CA THR A 653 16.02 1.58 -21.05
C THR A 653 15.19 2.69 -20.42
N LEU A 654 15.82 3.62 -19.69
CA LEU A 654 15.12 4.73 -19.03
C LEU A 654 14.55 5.75 -20.04
N GLN A 655 15.26 6.01 -21.14
CA GLN A 655 14.74 6.83 -22.24
C GLN A 655 13.56 6.16 -22.95
N ALA A 656 13.63 4.86 -23.22
CA ALA A 656 12.53 4.10 -23.82
C ALA A 656 11.28 4.16 -22.92
N ILE A 657 11.43 3.94 -21.61
CA ILE A 657 10.33 4.10 -20.64
C ILE A 657 9.74 5.52 -20.74
N SER A 658 10.58 6.55 -20.79
CA SER A 658 10.12 7.94 -20.91
C SER A 658 9.32 8.16 -22.20
N LEU A 659 9.81 7.66 -23.34
CA LEU A 659 9.11 7.71 -24.63
C LEU A 659 7.77 6.97 -24.57
N ARG A 660 7.71 5.81 -23.90
CA ARG A 660 6.46 5.06 -23.68
C ARG A 660 5.44 5.90 -22.92
N ARG A 661 5.88 6.58 -21.86
CA ARG A 661 5.03 7.45 -21.03
C ARG A 661 4.59 8.72 -21.74
N LEU A 662 5.39 9.21 -22.69
CA LEU A 662 5.02 10.30 -23.62
C LEU A 662 4.06 9.84 -24.75
N GLY A 663 3.62 8.57 -24.75
CA GLY A 663 2.77 8.02 -25.81
C GLY A 663 3.50 7.65 -27.11
N LYS A 664 4.83 7.84 -27.17
CA LYS A 664 5.70 7.48 -28.29
C LYS A 664 6.09 5.99 -28.23
N ILE A 665 5.08 5.12 -28.23
CA ILE A 665 5.24 3.68 -27.97
C ILE A 665 6.14 3.00 -29.01
N GLU A 666 6.00 3.33 -30.30
CA GLU A 666 6.82 2.74 -31.36
C GLU A 666 8.29 3.16 -31.28
N GLU A 667 8.54 4.45 -31.02
CA GLU A 667 9.89 5.02 -30.90
C GLU A 667 10.62 4.40 -29.70
N GLY A 668 9.98 4.38 -28.53
CA GLY A 668 10.53 3.75 -27.34
C GLY A 668 10.75 2.24 -27.50
N GLY A 669 9.82 1.54 -28.18
CA GLY A 669 9.94 0.12 -28.43
C GLY A 669 11.12 -0.21 -29.36
N LYS A 670 11.31 0.56 -30.43
CA LYS A 670 12.46 0.43 -31.35
C LYS A 670 13.78 0.72 -30.65
N LEU A 671 13.82 1.74 -29.78
CA LEU A 671 14.99 2.06 -28.98
C LEU A 671 15.36 0.91 -28.05
N LEU A 672 14.38 0.40 -27.30
CA LEU A 672 14.59 -0.74 -26.38
C LEU A 672 15.08 -1.98 -27.15
N ASP A 673 14.48 -2.28 -28.30
CA ASP A 673 14.85 -3.42 -29.12
C ASP A 673 16.28 -3.31 -29.66
N SER A 674 16.59 -2.20 -30.32
CA SER A 674 17.84 -2.02 -31.04
C SER A 674 19.05 -1.76 -30.13
N ALA A 675 18.86 -1.06 -29.01
CA ALA A 675 19.94 -0.67 -28.11
C ALA A 675 20.08 -1.58 -26.88
N VAL A 676 19.02 -2.29 -26.47
CA VAL A 676 19.03 -3.10 -25.24
C VAL A 676 18.80 -4.58 -25.51
N ILE A 677 17.65 -4.96 -26.08
CA ILE A 677 17.30 -6.38 -26.26
C ILE A 677 18.29 -7.08 -27.21
N SER A 678 18.70 -6.42 -28.28
CA SER A 678 19.72 -6.92 -29.22
C SER A 678 21.04 -7.30 -28.52
N ASN A 679 21.48 -6.49 -27.55
CA ASN A 679 22.70 -6.72 -26.76
C ASN A 679 22.51 -7.78 -25.66
N MET A 680 21.28 -8.23 -25.43
CA MET A 680 20.96 -9.30 -24.48
C MET A 680 20.77 -10.65 -25.16
N THR A 681 20.76 -10.75 -26.49
CA THR A 681 20.60 -12.01 -27.22
C THR A 681 21.91 -12.44 -27.88
N ASP A 682 22.07 -13.75 -28.07
CA ASP A 682 23.27 -14.31 -28.70
C ASP A 682 23.37 -14.01 -30.21
N THR A 683 22.23 -13.78 -30.87
CA THR A 683 22.15 -13.48 -32.31
C THR A 683 22.02 -12.00 -32.65
N GLY A 684 21.85 -11.11 -31.65
CA GLY A 684 21.51 -9.71 -31.87
C GLY A 684 20.05 -9.47 -32.31
N LYS A 685 19.26 -10.53 -32.49
CA LYS A 685 17.84 -10.43 -32.86
C LYS A 685 16.96 -10.23 -31.63
N THR A 686 15.81 -9.59 -31.81
CA THR A 686 14.91 -9.18 -30.71
C THR A 686 13.67 -10.06 -30.57
N ASP A 687 13.67 -11.25 -31.17
CA ASP A 687 12.55 -12.18 -31.10
C ASP A 687 12.45 -12.90 -29.74
N VAL A 688 11.23 -13.19 -29.30
CA VAL A 688 10.97 -13.78 -27.99
C VAL A 688 11.51 -15.21 -27.85
N ASN A 689 11.85 -15.90 -28.94
CA ASN A 689 12.44 -17.25 -28.89
C ASN A 689 13.97 -17.24 -28.85
N GLN A 690 14.62 -16.06 -28.98
CA GLN A 690 16.08 -15.98 -28.93
C GLN A 690 16.62 -16.36 -27.56
N LYS A 691 17.81 -16.97 -27.55
CA LYS A 691 18.50 -17.32 -26.32
C LYS A 691 19.11 -16.04 -25.73
N LEU A 692 18.94 -15.86 -24.42
CA LEU A 692 19.50 -14.72 -23.71
C LEU A 692 20.93 -15.00 -23.26
N LEU A 693 21.78 -13.99 -23.37
CA LEU A 693 23.11 -13.95 -22.76
C LEU A 693 22.98 -13.88 -21.24
N LYS A 694 23.91 -14.52 -20.53
CA LYS A 694 23.98 -14.49 -19.06
C LYS A 694 24.85 -13.32 -18.59
N LEU A 695 24.27 -12.13 -18.63
CA LEU A 695 24.93 -10.89 -18.22
C LEU A 695 24.81 -10.71 -16.69
N THR A 696 25.82 -10.11 -16.07
CA THR A 696 25.92 -10.01 -14.58
C THR A 696 26.40 -8.66 -14.05
N GLU A 697 26.73 -7.73 -14.95
CA GLU A 697 27.30 -6.43 -14.69
C GLU A 697 26.28 -5.51 -13.99
N ASN A 698 25.04 -5.52 -14.50
CA ASN A 698 23.90 -4.79 -13.95
C ASN A 698 22.69 -5.74 -13.72
N PRO A 699 22.68 -6.53 -12.63
CA PRO A 699 21.70 -7.60 -12.42
C PRO A 699 20.24 -7.14 -12.39
N TRP A 700 19.96 -5.89 -12.03
CA TRP A 700 18.61 -5.33 -11.98
C TRP A 700 18.07 -4.92 -13.38
N LEU A 701 18.97 -4.53 -14.29
CA LEU A 701 18.63 -3.95 -15.60
C LEU A 701 17.98 -4.99 -16.52
N TYR A 702 18.62 -6.15 -16.65
CA TYR A 702 18.23 -7.17 -17.61
C TYR A 702 16.79 -7.71 -17.40
N PRO A 703 16.38 -8.13 -16.19
CA PRO A 703 14.99 -8.52 -15.96
C PRO A 703 14.03 -7.35 -16.11
N THR A 704 14.47 -6.11 -15.82
CA THR A 704 13.69 -4.89 -16.03
C THR A 704 13.42 -4.63 -17.51
N ALA A 705 14.44 -4.69 -18.36
CA ALA A 705 14.29 -4.48 -19.80
C ALA A 705 13.35 -5.51 -20.45
N LEU A 706 13.41 -6.77 -20.00
CA LEU A 706 12.50 -7.83 -20.45
C LEU A 706 11.06 -7.60 -19.97
N TYR A 707 10.87 -7.09 -18.76
CA TYR A 707 9.55 -6.70 -18.26
C TYR A 707 8.97 -5.53 -19.06
N GLU A 708 9.76 -4.48 -19.29
CA GLU A 708 9.33 -3.33 -20.10
C GLU A 708 9.07 -3.73 -21.57
N LYS A 709 9.85 -4.68 -22.13
CA LYS A 709 9.58 -5.24 -23.47
C LYS A 709 8.20 -5.90 -23.55
N ALA A 710 7.78 -6.60 -22.51
CA ALA A 710 6.42 -7.15 -22.45
C ALA A 710 5.35 -6.05 -22.44
N LEU A 711 5.59 -4.95 -21.72
CA LEU A 711 4.69 -3.79 -21.71
C LEU A 711 4.60 -3.10 -23.07
N PHE A 712 5.73 -2.94 -23.78
CA PHE A 712 5.73 -2.43 -25.15
C PHE A 712 4.93 -3.32 -26.09
N CYS A 713 5.16 -4.63 -26.06
CA CYS A 713 4.41 -5.60 -26.85
C CYS A 713 2.89 -5.47 -26.59
N TRP A 714 2.50 -5.43 -25.31
CA TRP A 714 1.10 -5.27 -24.91
C TRP A 714 0.49 -3.95 -25.36
N LYS A 715 1.18 -2.81 -25.16
CA LYS A 715 0.66 -1.50 -25.57
C LYS A 715 0.57 -1.36 -27.10
N GLN A 716 1.41 -2.07 -27.86
CA GLN A 716 1.38 -2.05 -29.33
C GLN A 716 0.31 -2.97 -29.92
N GLN A 717 0.13 -4.17 -29.36
CA GLN A 717 -0.64 -5.24 -30.01
C GLN A 717 -1.89 -5.65 -29.21
N GLY A 718 -2.06 -5.16 -27.98
CA GLY A 718 -3.17 -5.53 -27.10
C GLY A 718 -3.30 -7.05 -26.96
N PHE A 719 -4.51 -7.55 -27.21
CA PHE A 719 -4.81 -8.98 -27.10
C PHE A 719 -4.00 -9.85 -28.08
N ASP A 720 -3.67 -9.34 -29.26
CA ASP A 720 -2.91 -10.11 -30.26
C ASP A 720 -1.44 -10.32 -29.82
N GLY A 721 -0.91 -9.43 -28.96
CA GLY A 721 0.41 -9.55 -28.34
C GLY A 721 0.43 -10.32 -27.01
N LEU A 722 -0.69 -10.94 -26.60
CA LEU A 722 -0.83 -11.58 -25.29
C LEU A 722 0.23 -12.67 -25.05
N GLU A 723 0.37 -13.62 -25.99
CA GLU A 723 1.30 -14.74 -25.83
C GLU A 723 2.76 -14.28 -25.89
N GLU A 724 3.07 -13.31 -26.75
CA GLU A 724 4.40 -12.72 -26.81
C GLU A 724 4.74 -12.00 -25.48
N SER A 725 3.81 -11.19 -24.96
CA SER A 725 3.96 -10.49 -23.67
C SER A 725 4.20 -11.48 -22.52
N LYS A 726 3.42 -12.56 -22.43
CA LYS A 726 3.61 -13.63 -21.43
C LYS A 726 5.01 -14.25 -21.54
N ASN A 727 5.49 -14.50 -22.75
CA ASN A 727 6.79 -15.13 -22.95
C ASN A 727 7.94 -14.19 -22.56
N TRP A 728 7.82 -12.88 -22.83
CA TRP A 728 8.76 -11.87 -22.33
C TRP A 728 8.78 -11.78 -20.80
N LEU A 729 7.61 -11.82 -20.16
CA LEU A 729 7.53 -11.83 -18.69
C LEU A 729 8.13 -13.11 -18.08
N LYS A 730 7.90 -14.28 -18.69
CA LYS A 730 8.57 -15.54 -18.25
C LYS A 730 10.08 -15.45 -18.37
N LYS A 731 10.58 -14.81 -19.43
CA LYS A 731 12.01 -14.49 -19.58
C LYS A 731 12.49 -13.55 -18.48
N SER A 732 11.77 -12.47 -18.20
CA SER A 732 12.08 -11.54 -17.10
C SER A 732 12.15 -12.27 -15.75
N GLN A 733 11.18 -13.14 -15.45
CA GLN A 733 11.11 -13.88 -14.18
C GLN A 733 12.25 -14.88 -14.02
N SER A 734 12.65 -15.54 -15.10
CA SER A 734 13.74 -16.53 -15.08
C SER A 734 15.13 -15.90 -15.19
N TYR A 735 15.23 -14.64 -15.62
CA TYR A 735 16.50 -13.94 -15.77
C TYR A 735 17.14 -13.65 -14.41
N GLY A 736 18.38 -14.08 -14.22
CA GLY A 736 19.14 -13.84 -12.98
C GLY A 736 18.82 -14.80 -11.82
N GLY A 737 17.83 -15.70 -11.97
CA GLY A 737 17.38 -16.61 -10.91
C GLY A 737 16.59 -15.91 -9.79
N ASP A 738 16.36 -16.61 -8.68
CA ASP A 738 15.46 -16.15 -7.61
C ASP A 738 16.04 -15.02 -6.74
N ASP A 739 17.35 -14.75 -6.79
CA ASP A 739 18.04 -13.87 -5.82
C ASP A 739 19.17 -13.04 -6.45
N TYR A 740 18.82 -12.14 -7.38
CA TYR A 740 19.71 -11.08 -7.86
C TYR A 740 19.49 -9.75 -7.11
N GLU A 741 20.41 -8.80 -7.29
CA GLU A 741 20.32 -7.46 -6.70
C GLU A 741 19.00 -6.77 -7.06
N LEU A 742 18.23 -6.36 -6.05
CA LEU A 742 16.90 -5.74 -6.19
C LEU A 742 15.85 -6.66 -6.86
N SER A 743 16.05 -7.99 -6.84
CA SER A 743 15.11 -8.97 -7.41
C SER A 743 13.68 -8.79 -6.91
N THR A 744 13.48 -8.46 -5.64
CA THR A 744 12.15 -8.25 -5.06
C THR A 744 11.36 -7.12 -5.72
N ARG A 745 12.02 -6.12 -6.33
CA ARG A 745 11.34 -5.01 -7.01
C ARG A 745 10.79 -5.42 -8.37
N VAL A 746 11.60 -6.11 -9.17
CA VAL A 746 11.25 -6.46 -10.55
C VAL A 746 10.46 -7.77 -10.60
N SER A 747 10.87 -8.80 -9.85
CA SER A 747 10.18 -10.10 -9.84
C SER A 747 8.73 -10.00 -9.38
N MET A 748 8.43 -9.14 -8.40
CA MET A 748 7.05 -8.92 -7.94
C MET A 748 6.18 -8.27 -9.02
N LYS A 749 6.72 -7.27 -9.75
CA LYS A 749 6.02 -6.65 -10.89
C LYS A 749 5.77 -7.67 -12.01
N THR A 750 6.82 -8.38 -12.43
CA THR A 750 6.74 -9.41 -13.48
C THR A 750 5.72 -10.48 -13.12
N LYS A 751 5.72 -10.91 -11.85
CA LYS A 751 4.76 -11.90 -11.37
C LYS A 751 3.33 -11.34 -11.39
N ALA A 752 3.10 -10.14 -10.86
CA ALA A 752 1.77 -9.54 -10.84
C ALA A 752 1.20 -9.39 -12.27
N ALA A 753 2.04 -9.04 -13.24
CA ALA A 753 1.69 -9.01 -14.65
C ALA A 753 1.39 -10.42 -15.22
N LEU A 754 2.23 -11.43 -14.93
CA LEU A 754 1.99 -12.82 -15.36
C LEU A 754 0.69 -13.38 -14.81
N ASP A 755 0.47 -13.28 -13.50
CA ASP A 755 -0.74 -13.75 -12.83
C ASP A 755 -2.00 -13.09 -13.43
N ARG A 756 -1.87 -11.85 -13.94
CA ARG A 756 -2.97 -11.14 -14.63
C ARG A 756 -3.21 -11.68 -16.04
N LEU A 757 -2.16 -12.01 -16.79
CA LEU A 757 -2.25 -12.49 -18.18
C LEU A 757 -2.58 -13.98 -18.29
N GLU A 758 -2.10 -14.84 -17.37
CA GLU A 758 -2.23 -16.31 -17.45
C GLU A 758 -3.68 -16.81 -17.40
N ASP A 759 -4.57 -16.07 -16.75
CA ASP A 759 -5.99 -16.43 -16.65
C ASP A 759 -6.81 -16.16 -17.92
N ILE A 760 -6.20 -15.50 -18.90
CA ILE A 760 -6.75 -15.31 -20.24
C ILE A 760 -6.41 -16.55 -21.07
N ARG A 761 -7.32 -17.53 -21.05
CA ARG A 761 -7.32 -18.66 -22.00
C ARG A 761 -8.13 -18.28 -23.23
N ILE A 762 -7.46 -18.20 -24.39
CA ILE A 762 -8.08 -18.08 -25.71
C ILE A 762 -8.97 -19.30 -25.97
#